data_AF-A0A2G8S0C7-F1
#
_entry.id   AF-A0A2G8S0C7-F1
#
_cell.length_a   1.000
_cell.length_b   1.000
_cell.length_c   1.000
_cell.angle_alpha   90.00
_cell.angle_beta   90.00
_cell.angle_gamma   90.00
#
_symmetry.space_group_name_H-M   'P 1'
#
loop_
_entity.id
_entity.type
_entity.pdbx_description
1 polymer ?
#
loop_
_entity_poly.entity_id
_entity_poly.type
_entity_poly.pdbx_seq_one_letter_code
_entity_poly.pdbx_strand_id
1 'polypeptide(L)'
;MQRYSLPDSGPARRLALIVGDGLRADLLFVRNGFSMVPDSPMVVAPYLRSIVEARGAWGISHTRVPTETRPGHVALIGGMYEDVSEVTKGWNSNAPPTIKVDFDNVFNQSSTTYAFGAPTVLPMFIPGAPPGKIHTWTFNVALEDYTMGMLKHASQYPLEYMKNIQIVDKIVNQTEDLFREFYQDDDTAFVFTSDHGMNTNGNHGDGHPDSTRTPLIVWGKGVRGPLPDSVPSSHEAYSERFGLSHLLRRDVEQADVAFLMSALIGTSWPVNAMGMLPDVDPTKPGYLLPQEGENTLAEAALVNAKVLLEHYRAQDAAKKMRSRFYRPYSYFEKAGTGTRGIGHAQLAMIEALVRDGEYYKARLQAMEVIRRVQDGMHYLQIYDAPVILAIVIFAYLGWIALCAVTVLPPNPDPSRFGYERRVVWSAWLVGIGAAWPLVSWPNELRSRHWCLLVGWAASCLALSVFPLLSVEQEEDLFKITCGALAMCIAGWVGMRNLRPSDARKSPWFKAMMVVLFMGLGVSTALVYFIVRSLRAKQGDGVIVLNASLPFLTRFEISDPGACLLSVFLGIGAWFIWVAVSVEGLFYVAYALVLYFWIEVESVWRAEAVPDTKSSPEGTKRVAYFGPGNFPSLASFYLDPIYRLVSKYNPYLVLVLLVNLLVDLPLFPEDSPLRQVFKMFAPYILLALAFSLLHTRLDIPPFRLFIIALALADVMNLTFFLKVTHTGSWYNISQSFYNFCTSSLLVLLATVACIIGELKLPRRSPPSRSDAGSNSDPEYDSLEG
;
A
#
# COMPACT_ATOMS: atom_id res chain seq x y z
N MET A 1 -27.03 -22.74 -2.34
CA MET A 1 -27.09 -22.53 -3.79
C MET A 1 -27.35 -23.88 -4.44
N GLN A 2 -28.14 -23.93 -5.53
CA GLN A 2 -28.36 -25.17 -6.26
C GLN A 2 -27.08 -25.59 -7.00
N ARG A 3 -26.80 -26.90 -7.08
CA ARG A 3 -25.68 -27.46 -7.83
C ARG A 3 -26.14 -27.92 -9.22
N TYR A 4 -25.28 -27.77 -10.21
CA TYR A 4 -25.51 -28.24 -11.58
C TYR A 4 -24.30 -29.01 -12.09
N SER A 5 -24.55 -30.01 -12.92
CA SER A 5 -23.58 -30.80 -13.67
C SER A 5 -24.06 -30.97 -15.10
N LEU A 6 -23.21 -31.53 -15.96
CA LEU A 6 -23.64 -32.03 -17.26
C LEU A 6 -24.66 -33.18 -17.08
N PRO A 7 -25.59 -33.38 -18.04
CA PRO A 7 -26.59 -34.46 -17.97
C PRO A 7 -25.98 -35.86 -18.02
N ASP A 8 -24.94 -36.03 -18.84
CA ASP A 8 -24.18 -37.27 -18.97
C ASP A 8 -22.89 -37.23 -18.14
N SER A 9 -22.33 -38.42 -17.85
CA SER A 9 -21.00 -38.52 -17.25
C SER A 9 -19.98 -37.81 -18.14
N GLY A 10 -19.06 -37.05 -17.54
CA GLY A 10 -18.05 -36.32 -18.30
C GLY A 10 -17.22 -37.23 -19.19
N PRO A 11 -16.58 -36.68 -20.24
CA PRO A 11 -15.89 -37.47 -21.24
C PRO A 11 -14.76 -38.33 -20.67
N ALA A 12 -14.12 -37.89 -19.58
CA ALA A 12 -13.06 -38.59 -18.88
C ALA A 12 -13.52 -39.17 -17.54
N ARG A 13 -13.02 -40.36 -17.19
CA ARG A 13 -13.27 -40.98 -15.87
C ARG A 13 -12.37 -40.40 -14.79
N ARG A 14 -11.21 -39.85 -15.19
CA ARG A 14 -10.17 -39.32 -14.30
C ARG A 14 -9.60 -38.02 -14.86
N LEU A 15 -9.13 -37.18 -13.96
CA LEU A 15 -8.41 -35.95 -14.27
C LEU A 15 -7.10 -35.92 -13.48
N ALA A 16 -6.00 -35.63 -14.15
CA ALA A 16 -4.73 -35.30 -13.54
C ALA A 16 -4.46 -33.80 -13.74
N LEU A 17 -4.51 -33.03 -12.64
CA LEU A 17 -4.13 -31.62 -12.62
C LEU A 17 -2.67 -31.51 -12.15
N ILE A 18 -1.83 -30.86 -12.96
CA ILE A 18 -0.42 -30.60 -12.67
C ILE A 18 -0.22 -29.09 -12.68
N VAL A 19 0.17 -28.52 -11.53
CA VAL A 19 0.38 -27.08 -11.35
C VAL A 19 1.82 -26.84 -10.96
N GLY A 20 2.56 -26.11 -11.80
CA GLY A 20 3.88 -25.58 -11.44
C GLY A 20 3.75 -24.31 -10.59
N ASP A 21 4.71 -24.09 -9.71
CA ASP A 21 4.84 -22.85 -8.94
C ASP A 21 5.76 -21.87 -9.70
N GLY A 22 5.22 -20.72 -10.13
CA GLY A 22 6.02 -19.67 -10.78
C GLY A 22 6.52 -19.98 -12.20
N LEU A 23 5.68 -20.47 -13.11
CA LEU A 23 6.08 -20.81 -14.50
C LEU A 23 5.58 -19.79 -15.53
N ARG A 24 6.52 -19.12 -16.21
CA ARG A 24 6.22 -18.18 -17.29
C ARG A 24 5.86 -18.90 -18.59
N ALA A 25 4.79 -18.46 -19.24
CA ALA A 25 4.39 -19.01 -20.53
C ALA A 25 5.45 -18.81 -21.63
N ASP A 26 6.14 -17.66 -21.65
CA ASP A 26 7.12 -17.39 -22.68
C ASP A 26 8.36 -18.28 -22.56
N LEU A 27 8.93 -18.43 -21.37
CA LEU A 27 10.12 -19.27 -21.20
C LEU A 27 9.83 -20.75 -21.43
N LEU A 28 8.59 -21.22 -21.23
CA LEU A 28 8.21 -22.59 -21.60
C LEU A 28 8.10 -22.78 -23.12
N PHE A 29 7.40 -21.87 -23.82
CA PHE A 29 7.03 -22.07 -25.23
C PHE A 29 8.04 -21.51 -26.25
N VAL A 30 8.81 -20.47 -25.89
CA VAL A 30 9.77 -19.81 -26.80
C VAL A 30 10.84 -20.78 -27.27
N ARG A 31 11.10 -20.75 -28.58
CA ARG A 31 12.28 -21.38 -29.16
C ARG A 31 13.52 -20.58 -28.78
N ASN A 32 14.55 -21.25 -28.25
CA ASN A 32 15.79 -20.62 -27.77
C ASN A 32 15.55 -19.58 -26.65
N GLY A 33 14.60 -19.85 -25.75
CA GLY A 33 14.19 -18.94 -24.67
C GLY A 33 15.27 -18.62 -23.62
N PHE A 34 16.33 -19.44 -23.56
CA PHE A 34 17.44 -19.31 -22.63
C PHE A 34 18.77 -19.03 -23.33
N SER A 35 18.77 -18.30 -24.44
CA SER A 35 19.96 -18.02 -25.26
C SER A 35 21.15 -17.38 -24.50
N MET A 36 20.90 -16.80 -23.33
CA MET A 36 21.95 -16.32 -22.41
C MET A 36 22.69 -17.42 -21.66
N VAL A 37 22.16 -18.65 -21.63
CA VAL A 37 22.74 -19.81 -20.97
C VAL A 37 23.55 -20.60 -22.00
N PRO A 38 24.87 -20.82 -21.78
CA PRO A 38 25.70 -21.64 -22.67
C PRO A 38 25.08 -23.03 -22.87
N ASP A 39 25.09 -23.51 -24.12
CA ASP A 39 24.57 -24.83 -24.51
C ASP A 39 23.07 -25.06 -24.18
N SER A 40 22.29 -23.99 -24.01
CA SER A 40 20.84 -24.11 -23.80
C SER A 40 20.15 -24.80 -24.97
N PRO A 41 19.18 -25.72 -24.72
CA PRO A 41 18.47 -26.39 -25.80
C PRO A 41 17.56 -25.41 -26.55
N MET A 42 17.31 -25.72 -27.82
CA MET A 42 16.40 -24.94 -28.68
C MET A 42 14.95 -25.00 -28.17
N VAL A 43 14.55 -26.09 -27.53
CA VAL A 43 13.28 -26.26 -26.82
C VAL A 43 13.58 -26.74 -25.40
N VAL A 44 13.19 -25.97 -24.39
CA VAL A 44 13.51 -26.28 -22.99
C VAL A 44 12.69 -27.46 -22.43
N ALA A 45 11.44 -27.59 -22.87
CA ALA A 45 10.48 -28.61 -22.44
C ALA A 45 9.97 -29.42 -23.65
N PRO A 46 10.79 -30.33 -24.19
CA PRO A 46 10.45 -31.06 -25.42
C PRO A 46 9.21 -31.93 -25.28
N TYR A 47 8.95 -32.53 -24.11
CA TYR A 47 7.78 -33.38 -23.93
C TYR A 47 6.47 -32.57 -23.95
N LEU A 48 6.37 -31.52 -23.14
CA LEU A 48 5.23 -30.61 -23.13
C LEU A 48 5.01 -29.98 -24.51
N ARG A 49 6.08 -29.59 -25.22
CA ARG A 49 5.95 -29.10 -26.59
C ARG A 49 5.39 -30.16 -27.54
N SER A 50 5.82 -31.42 -27.42
CA SER A 50 5.28 -32.51 -28.24
C SER A 50 3.78 -32.74 -28.02
N ILE A 51 3.27 -32.52 -26.80
CA ILE A 51 1.84 -32.58 -26.50
C ILE A 51 1.12 -31.50 -27.30
N VAL A 52 1.59 -30.25 -27.21
CA VAL A 52 1.01 -29.10 -27.93
C VAL A 52 0.99 -29.34 -29.44
N GLU A 53 2.08 -29.85 -30.00
CA GLU A 53 2.23 -30.03 -31.45
C GLU A 53 1.45 -31.24 -31.99
N ALA A 54 1.25 -32.30 -31.19
CA ALA A 54 0.72 -33.57 -31.69
C ALA A 54 -0.70 -33.94 -31.23
N ARG A 55 -1.09 -33.60 -29.99
CA ARG A 55 -2.29 -34.22 -29.38
C ARG A 55 -3.05 -33.41 -28.32
N GLY A 56 -2.55 -32.24 -27.94
CA GLY A 56 -3.15 -31.38 -26.92
C GLY A 56 -3.79 -30.12 -27.49
N ALA A 57 -4.67 -29.50 -26.70
CA ALA A 57 -5.10 -28.13 -26.87
C ALA A 57 -4.29 -27.23 -25.92
N TRP A 58 -4.03 -25.98 -26.31
CA TRP A 58 -3.11 -25.12 -25.57
C TRP A 58 -3.50 -23.64 -25.63
N GLY A 59 -2.94 -22.88 -24.67
CA GLY A 59 -3.16 -21.45 -24.53
C GLY A 59 -2.33 -20.83 -23.42
N ILE A 60 -2.69 -19.60 -23.07
CA ILE A 60 -2.21 -18.92 -21.87
C ILE A 60 -3.34 -18.89 -20.84
N SER A 61 -3.03 -19.23 -19.60
CA SER A 61 -3.88 -18.96 -18.45
C SER A 61 -3.48 -17.61 -17.85
N HIS A 62 -4.42 -16.67 -17.83
CA HIS A 62 -4.22 -15.33 -17.29
C HIS A 62 -4.61 -15.32 -15.80
N THR A 63 -3.61 -15.19 -14.93
CA THR A 63 -3.81 -15.02 -13.49
C THR A 63 -4.00 -13.54 -13.14
N ARG A 64 -4.55 -13.30 -11.94
CA ARG A 64 -4.79 -11.96 -11.40
C ARG A 64 -3.86 -11.67 -10.24
N VAL A 65 -3.71 -10.39 -9.98
CA VAL A 65 -2.94 -9.87 -8.85
C VAL A 65 -3.71 -10.18 -7.55
N PRO A 66 -3.08 -10.74 -6.49
CA PRO A 66 -1.67 -11.11 -6.36
C PRO A 66 -1.29 -12.35 -7.17
N THR A 67 -0.18 -12.25 -7.91
CA THR A 67 0.51 -13.38 -8.54
C THR A 67 1.29 -14.14 -7.46
N GLU A 68 0.56 -14.89 -6.65
CA GLU A 68 1.04 -15.67 -5.51
C GLU A 68 0.45 -17.07 -5.56
N THR A 69 1.14 -18.05 -4.96
CA THR A 69 0.77 -19.47 -5.01
C THR A 69 -0.66 -19.72 -4.55
N ARG A 70 -1.07 -19.18 -3.39
CA ARG A 70 -2.41 -19.42 -2.82
C ARG A 70 -3.55 -18.86 -3.69
N PRO A 71 -3.58 -17.56 -4.03
CA PRO A 71 -4.62 -17.00 -4.90
C PRO A 71 -4.73 -17.72 -6.25
N GLY A 72 -3.59 -18.11 -6.85
CA GLY A 72 -3.57 -18.86 -8.10
C GLY A 72 -4.25 -20.23 -7.99
N HIS A 73 -3.97 -20.99 -6.92
CA HIS A 73 -4.62 -22.28 -6.67
C HIS A 73 -6.13 -22.13 -6.37
N VAL A 74 -6.53 -21.09 -5.63
CA VAL A 74 -7.96 -20.79 -5.38
C VAL A 74 -8.68 -20.49 -6.69
N ALA A 75 -8.06 -19.75 -7.62
CA ALA A 75 -8.61 -19.50 -8.95
C ALA A 75 -8.72 -20.78 -9.78
N LEU A 76 -7.64 -21.57 -9.87
CA LEU A 76 -7.60 -22.79 -10.67
C LEU A 76 -8.62 -23.85 -10.21
N ILE A 77 -8.73 -24.06 -8.90
CA ILE A 77 -9.47 -25.20 -8.32
C ILE A 77 -10.85 -24.78 -7.81
N GLY A 78 -10.98 -23.57 -7.27
CA GLY A 78 -12.24 -22.99 -6.79
C GLY A 78 -13.00 -22.19 -7.85
N GLY A 79 -12.35 -21.83 -8.95
CA GLY A 79 -12.96 -21.02 -10.01
C GLY A 79 -13.27 -19.58 -9.59
N MET A 80 -12.66 -19.08 -8.52
CA MET A 80 -12.91 -17.75 -7.96
C MET A 80 -11.62 -17.01 -7.63
N TYR A 81 -11.66 -15.69 -7.70
CA TYR A 81 -10.54 -14.85 -7.29
C TYR A 81 -10.70 -14.47 -5.81
N GLU A 82 -9.64 -14.66 -5.03
CA GLU A 82 -9.64 -14.30 -3.60
C GLU A 82 -9.75 -12.78 -3.43
N ASP A 83 -10.70 -12.33 -2.62
CA ASP A 83 -10.89 -10.91 -2.31
C ASP A 83 -9.87 -10.47 -1.25
N VAL A 84 -9.26 -9.29 -1.44
CA VAL A 84 -8.31 -8.68 -0.49
C VAL A 84 -8.88 -8.54 0.93
N SER A 85 -10.20 -8.41 1.06
CA SER A 85 -10.88 -8.35 2.36
C SER A 85 -10.98 -9.71 3.06
N GLU A 86 -10.92 -10.83 2.34
CA GLU A 86 -10.86 -12.18 2.94
C GLU A 86 -9.45 -12.52 3.41
N VAL A 87 -8.44 -11.92 2.77
CA VAL A 87 -7.03 -11.96 3.20
C VAL A 87 -6.85 -11.37 4.60
N THR A 88 -7.56 -10.28 4.94
CA THR A 88 -7.49 -9.67 6.30
C THR A 88 -8.12 -10.53 7.40
N LYS A 89 -8.96 -11.51 7.03
CA LYS A 89 -9.51 -12.51 7.97
C LYS A 89 -8.65 -13.76 8.09
N GLY A 90 -7.74 -14.02 7.15
CA GLY A 90 -7.14 -15.35 6.94
C GLY A 90 -5.61 -15.47 6.92
N TRP A 91 -4.84 -14.36 6.90
CA TRP A 91 -3.38 -14.42 6.70
C TRP A 91 -2.54 -14.48 7.99
N ASN A 92 -2.96 -15.27 8.98
CA ASN A 92 -2.08 -15.59 10.11
C ASN A 92 -1.44 -16.95 9.86
N SER A 93 -0.13 -16.97 9.55
CA SER A 93 0.69 -18.20 9.44
C SER A 93 0.76 -19.00 10.75
N ASN A 94 0.36 -18.39 11.87
CA ASN A 94 0.23 -19.05 13.19
C ASN A 94 -1.23 -19.32 13.57
N ALA A 95 -2.20 -19.04 12.70
CA ALA A 95 -3.57 -19.41 12.98
C ALA A 95 -3.71 -20.93 12.92
N PRO A 96 -4.45 -21.55 13.85
CA PRO A 96 -4.76 -22.97 13.76
C PRO A 96 -5.42 -23.28 12.39
N PRO A 97 -5.33 -24.54 11.90
CA PRO A 97 -5.84 -25.00 10.59
C PRO A 97 -7.38 -24.89 10.41
N THR A 98 -8.03 -24.04 11.21
CA THR A 98 -9.45 -23.79 11.32
C THR A 98 -9.89 -22.41 10.84
N ILE A 99 -9.00 -21.49 10.42
CA ILE A 99 -9.42 -20.31 9.64
C ILE A 99 -9.63 -20.75 8.19
N LYS A 100 -10.74 -21.46 7.99
CA LYS A 100 -11.15 -22.10 6.75
C LYS A 100 -11.93 -21.09 5.92
N VAL A 101 -11.41 -20.67 4.78
CA VAL A 101 -12.27 -20.14 3.73
C VAL A 101 -13.06 -21.35 3.22
N ASP A 102 -14.33 -21.45 3.60
CA ASP A 102 -15.21 -22.53 3.16
C ASP A 102 -15.76 -22.16 1.77
N PHE A 103 -15.26 -22.82 0.73
CA PHE A 103 -15.70 -22.61 -0.64
C PHE A 103 -15.77 -23.93 -1.40
N ASP A 104 -16.73 -24.00 -2.32
CA ASP A 104 -16.90 -25.16 -3.21
C ASP A 104 -15.79 -25.17 -4.25
N ASN A 105 -15.30 -26.36 -4.60
CA ASN A 105 -14.12 -26.50 -5.44
C ASN A 105 -14.12 -27.84 -6.20
N VAL A 106 -13.34 -27.97 -7.26
CA VAL A 106 -13.39 -29.19 -8.09
C VAL A 106 -13.05 -30.46 -7.29
N PHE A 107 -12.13 -30.37 -6.32
CA PHE A 107 -11.75 -31.52 -5.49
C PHE A 107 -12.91 -32.02 -4.64
N ASN A 108 -13.63 -31.11 -3.99
CA ASN A 108 -14.77 -31.47 -3.16
C ASN A 108 -16.01 -31.91 -3.99
N GLN A 109 -16.06 -31.63 -5.31
CA GLN A 109 -17.10 -32.10 -6.22
C GLN A 109 -16.76 -33.44 -6.90
N SER A 110 -15.47 -33.79 -6.99
CA SER A 110 -15.01 -35.10 -7.49
C SER A 110 -15.58 -36.28 -6.69
N SER A 111 -15.42 -37.52 -7.13
CA SER A 111 -15.74 -38.68 -6.27
C SER A 111 -14.69 -38.87 -5.17
N THR A 112 -13.42 -38.72 -5.52
CA THR A 112 -12.25 -38.83 -4.64
C THR A 112 -11.12 -37.98 -5.22
N THR A 113 -10.37 -37.29 -4.36
CA THR A 113 -9.18 -36.53 -4.74
C THR A 113 -7.96 -37.06 -4.02
N TYR A 114 -6.89 -37.28 -4.77
CA TYR A 114 -5.54 -37.55 -4.25
C TYR A 114 -4.65 -36.37 -4.62
N ALA A 115 -4.12 -35.66 -3.63
CA ALA A 115 -3.35 -34.44 -3.84
C ALA A 115 -1.96 -34.54 -3.19
N PHE A 116 -0.95 -34.19 -3.96
CA PHE A 116 0.46 -34.17 -3.56
C PHE A 116 1.00 -32.77 -3.79
N GLY A 117 1.58 -32.12 -2.78
CA GLY A 117 1.96 -30.71 -2.93
C GLY A 117 2.37 -30.00 -1.65
N ALA A 118 2.32 -28.67 -1.69
CA ALA A 118 2.82 -27.82 -0.62
C ALA A 118 1.92 -27.87 0.65
N PRO A 119 2.53 -27.86 1.85
CA PRO A 119 1.79 -27.84 3.12
C PRO A 119 1.02 -26.53 3.35
N THR A 120 1.34 -25.44 2.65
CA THR A 120 0.57 -24.19 2.68
C THR A 120 -0.64 -24.18 1.74
N VAL A 121 -0.64 -25.04 0.71
CA VAL A 121 -1.68 -25.08 -0.33
C VAL A 121 -2.73 -26.13 -0.02
N LEU A 122 -2.35 -27.41 0.09
CA LEU A 122 -3.33 -28.51 0.13
C LEU A 122 -4.36 -28.43 1.28
N PRO A 123 -3.99 -28.02 2.52
CA PRO A 123 -4.95 -27.97 3.62
C PRO A 123 -6.14 -27.03 3.40
N MET A 124 -6.04 -26.04 2.51
CA MET A 124 -7.14 -25.08 2.28
C MET A 124 -8.34 -25.67 1.55
N PHE A 125 -8.18 -26.79 0.84
CA PHE A 125 -9.25 -27.43 0.05
C PHE A 125 -10.00 -28.55 0.79
N ILE A 126 -9.48 -28.98 1.95
CA ILE A 126 -10.08 -30.02 2.80
C ILE A 126 -11.37 -29.55 3.50
N PRO A 127 -11.44 -28.31 4.04
CA PRO A 127 -12.68 -27.73 4.56
C PRO A 127 -13.87 -27.88 3.61
N GLY A 128 -15.05 -28.18 4.15
CA GLY A 128 -16.28 -28.30 3.36
C GLY A 128 -16.42 -29.62 2.58
N ALA A 129 -15.36 -30.44 2.47
CA ALA A 129 -15.45 -31.75 1.86
C ALA A 129 -15.93 -32.83 2.86
N PRO A 130 -16.78 -33.78 2.44
CA PRO A 130 -17.09 -34.97 3.22
C PRO A 130 -15.82 -35.70 3.71
N PRO A 131 -15.80 -36.26 4.93
CA PRO A 131 -14.65 -37.01 5.44
C PRO A 131 -14.21 -38.13 4.48
N GLY A 132 -12.91 -38.26 4.25
CA GLY A 132 -12.36 -39.29 3.35
C GLY A 132 -12.47 -38.99 1.86
N LYS A 133 -12.95 -37.80 1.46
CA LYS A 133 -13.07 -37.41 0.06
C LYS A 133 -11.78 -36.88 -0.57
N ILE A 134 -10.98 -36.16 0.23
CA ILE A 134 -9.72 -35.54 -0.19
C ILE A 134 -8.60 -36.12 0.66
N HIS A 135 -7.64 -36.77 0.00
CA HIS A 135 -6.43 -37.34 0.60
C HIS A 135 -5.24 -36.49 0.20
N THR A 136 -4.46 -36.03 1.17
CA THR A 136 -3.33 -35.11 0.94
C THR A 136 -2.02 -35.70 1.44
N TRP A 137 -0.97 -35.51 0.66
CA TRP A 137 0.42 -35.80 1.04
C TRP A 137 1.26 -34.55 0.77
N THR A 138 1.93 -34.05 1.80
CA THR A 138 2.74 -32.84 1.68
C THR A 138 4.20 -33.16 1.84
N PHE A 139 5.05 -32.49 1.05
CA PHE A 139 6.48 -32.52 1.30
C PHE A 139 6.82 -31.69 2.56
N ASN A 140 8.06 -31.81 3.05
CA ASN A 140 8.50 -31.10 4.25
C ASN A 140 8.47 -29.57 4.02
N VAL A 141 7.87 -28.81 4.93
CA VAL A 141 7.77 -27.34 4.88
C VAL A 141 9.13 -26.66 4.60
N ALA A 142 10.23 -27.22 5.09
CA ALA A 142 11.58 -26.71 4.84
C ALA A 142 12.00 -26.73 3.35
N LEU A 143 11.34 -27.53 2.52
CA LEU A 143 11.58 -27.59 1.07
C LEU A 143 10.80 -26.50 0.30
N GLU A 144 9.86 -25.83 0.94
CA GLU A 144 9.03 -24.78 0.33
C GLU A 144 9.80 -23.45 0.18
N ASP A 145 10.70 -23.14 1.11
CA ASP A 145 11.48 -21.90 1.16
C ASP A 145 12.71 -21.86 0.18
N TYR A 146 12.82 -22.81 -0.76
CA TYR A 146 14.00 -22.94 -1.64
C TYR A 146 14.25 -21.73 -2.57
N THR A 147 13.26 -20.88 -2.80
CA THR A 147 13.37 -19.61 -3.53
C THR A 147 14.35 -18.62 -2.87
N MET A 148 14.51 -18.65 -1.54
CA MET A 148 15.48 -17.80 -0.82
C MET A 148 16.95 -18.19 -1.08
N GLY A 149 17.21 -19.40 -1.59
CA GLY A 149 18.54 -19.84 -1.98
C GLY A 149 19.04 -19.22 -3.29
N MET A 150 18.14 -19.06 -4.26
CA MET A 150 18.46 -18.56 -5.61
C MET A 150 18.82 -17.08 -5.65
N LEU A 151 18.25 -16.27 -4.76
CA LEU A 151 18.54 -14.83 -4.66
C LEU A 151 19.97 -14.50 -4.23
N LYS A 152 20.76 -15.48 -3.79
CA LYS A 152 22.17 -15.27 -3.43
C LYS A 152 23.10 -15.13 -4.65
N HIS A 153 22.67 -15.55 -5.85
CA HIS A 153 23.51 -15.51 -7.05
C HIS A 153 22.70 -15.15 -8.31
N ALA A 154 22.42 -13.85 -8.52
CA ALA A 154 21.66 -13.35 -9.68
C ALA A 154 22.20 -13.81 -11.06
N SER A 155 23.47 -14.19 -11.17
CA SER A 155 24.06 -14.75 -12.39
C SER A 155 23.67 -16.21 -12.68
N GLN A 156 23.16 -16.95 -11.70
CA GLN A 156 22.79 -18.37 -11.84
C GLN A 156 21.28 -18.58 -12.07
N TYR A 157 20.46 -17.57 -11.80
CA TYR A 157 19.01 -17.65 -11.87
C TYR A 157 18.46 -18.17 -13.22
N PRO A 158 18.93 -17.69 -14.41
CA PRO A 158 18.43 -18.22 -15.69
C PRO A 158 18.75 -19.70 -15.92
N LEU A 159 19.92 -20.17 -15.47
CA LEU A 159 20.34 -21.56 -15.61
C LEU A 159 19.52 -22.49 -14.70
N GLU A 160 19.30 -22.09 -13.45
CA GLU A 160 18.50 -22.85 -12.49
C GLU A 160 17.02 -22.89 -12.90
N TYR A 161 16.48 -21.76 -13.35
CA TYR A 161 15.11 -21.70 -13.86
C TYR A 161 14.91 -22.63 -15.08
N MET A 162 15.85 -22.60 -16.04
CA MET A 162 15.84 -23.52 -17.19
C MET A 162 15.85 -25.00 -16.75
N LYS A 163 16.74 -25.36 -15.81
CA LYS A 163 16.83 -26.73 -15.28
C LYS A 163 15.55 -27.15 -14.57
N ASN A 164 14.91 -26.25 -13.83
CA ASN A 164 13.63 -26.53 -13.18
C ASN A 164 12.54 -26.82 -14.20
N ILE A 165 12.47 -26.06 -15.30
CA ILE A 165 11.53 -26.35 -16.39
C ILE A 165 11.79 -27.74 -17.00
N GLN A 166 13.05 -28.13 -17.21
CA GLN A 166 13.40 -29.46 -17.70
C GLN A 166 13.00 -30.59 -16.74
N ILE A 167 13.13 -30.36 -15.43
CA ILE A 167 12.67 -31.30 -14.40
C ILE A 167 11.14 -31.42 -14.45
N VAL A 168 10.42 -30.30 -14.54
CA VAL A 168 8.96 -30.29 -14.68
C VAL A 168 8.52 -31.06 -15.92
N ASP A 169 9.15 -30.83 -17.08
CA ASP A 169 8.88 -31.55 -18.33
C ASP A 169 9.01 -33.08 -18.14
N LYS A 170 10.08 -33.51 -17.46
CA LYS A 170 10.31 -34.92 -17.14
C LYS A 170 9.26 -35.49 -16.18
N ILE A 171 8.88 -34.75 -15.14
CA ILE A 171 7.86 -35.19 -14.16
C ILE A 171 6.50 -35.34 -14.83
N VAL A 172 6.12 -34.42 -15.73
CA VAL A 172 4.87 -34.52 -16.49
C VAL A 172 4.86 -35.80 -17.34
N ASN A 173 5.96 -36.09 -18.05
CA ASN A 173 6.09 -37.34 -18.81
C ASN A 173 5.94 -38.58 -17.94
N GLN A 174 6.66 -38.63 -16.81
CA GLN A 174 6.60 -39.75 -15.87
C GLN A 174 5.22 -39.93 -15.24
N THR A 175 4.50 -38.83 -15.00
CA THR A 175 3.15 -38.86 -14.43
C THR A 175 2.17 -39.44 -15.43
N GLU A 176 2.24 -39.04 -16.70
CA GLU A 176 1.39 -39.64 -17.73
C GLU A 176 1.69 -41.12 -17.93
N ASP A 177 2.97 -41.50 -18.01
CA ASP A 177 3.39 -42.90 -18.12
C ASP A 177 2.86 -43.74 -16.95
N LEU A 178 2.93 -43.21 -15.72
CA LEU A 178 2.41 -43.87 -14.51
C LEU A 178 0.90 -44.12 -14.60
N PHE A 179 0.12 -43.13 -15.04
CA PHE A 179 -1.33 -43.28 -15.18
C PHE A 179 -1.66 -44.33 -16.24
N ARG A 180 -0.97 -44.30 -17.37
CA ARG A 180 -1.17 -45.27 -18.45
C ARG A 180 -0.81 -46.70 -18.02
N GLU A 181 0.31 -46.88 -17.32
CA GLU A 181 0.75 -48.19 -16.83
C GLU A 181 -0.18 -48.76 -15.77
N PHE A 182 -0.64 -47.92 -14.82
CA PHE A 182 -1.48 -48.34 -13.72
C PHE A 182 -2.92 -48.65 -14.14
N TYR A 183 -3.56 -47.76 -14.91
CA TYR A 183 -4.98 -47.90 -15.30
C TYR A 183 -5.17 -48.72 -16.57
N GLN A 184 -4.17 -48.81 -17.44
CA GLN A 184 -4.23 -49.55 -18.71
C GLN A 184 -5.40 -49.14 -19.62
N ASP A 185 -5.73 -47.84 -19.62
CA ASP A 185 -6.78 -47.24 -20.46
C ASP A 185 -6.38 -45.82 -20.92
N ASP A 186 -7.18 -45.24 -21.81
CA ASP A 186 -7.05 -43.85 -22.29
C ASP A 186 -8.16 -42.94 -21.75
N ASP A 187 -8.71 -43.26 -20.57
CA ASP A 187 -9.89 -42.57 -19.99
C ASP A 187 -9.50 -41.44 -19.01
N THR A 188 -8.25 -40.98 -19.06
CA THR A 188 -7.71 -39.89 -18.24
C THR A 188 -7.56 -38.61 -19.07
N ALA A 189 -8.05 -37.49 -18.53
CA ALA A 189 -7.73 -36.14 -19.02
C ALA A 189 -6.60 -35.53 -18.17
N PHE A 190 -5.75 -34.73 -18.79
CA PHE A 190 -4.63 -34.07 -18.14
C PHE A 190 -4.71 -32.57 -18.37
N VAL A 191 -4.46 -31.80 -17.31
CA VAL A 191 -4.39 -30.33 -17.33
C VAL A 191 -3.06 -29.92 -16.71
N PHE A 192 -2.19 -29.30 -17.49
CA PHE A 192 -0.93 -28.72 -17.03
C PHE A 192 -1.00 -27.19 -17.10
N THR A 193 -0.68 -26.53 -15.99
CA THR A 193 -0.60 -25.07 -15.91
C THR A 193 0.33 -24.63 -14.78
N SER A 194 0.33 -23.35 -14.47
CA SER A 194 0.96 -22.79 -13.28
C SER A 194 0.05 -21.78 -12.59
N ASP A 195 0.23 -21.64 -11.28
CA ASP A 195 -0.50 -20.71 -10.44
C ASP A 195 -0.18 -19.24 -10.74
N HIS A 196 1.07 -18.93 -11.07
CA HIS A 196 1.54 -17.62 -11.48
C HIS A 196 2.85 -17.73 -12.27
N GLY A 197 3.26 -16.66 -12.94
CA GLY A 197 4.59 -16.54 -13.53
C GLY A 197 5.52 -15.73 -12.63
N MET A 198 6.73 -15.42 -13.11
CA MET A 198 7.69 -14.59 -12.38
C MET A 198 8.32 -13.56 -13.30
N ASN A 199 8.64 -12.38 -12.77
CA ASN A 199 9.38 -11.38 -13.53
C ASN A 199 10.85 -11.77 -13.69
N THR A 200 11.60 -11.00 -14.48
CA THR A 200 13.00 -11.29 -14.85
C THR A 200 13.97 -11.37 -13.69
N ASN A 201 13.62 -10.80 -12.53
CA ASN A 201 14.42 -10.86 -11.31
C ASN A 201 14.03 -12.01 -10.38
N GLY A 202 13.06 -12.85 -10.79
CA GLY A 202 12.51 -13.93 -9.97
C GLY A 202 11.54 -13.47 -8.89
N ASN A 203 11.03 -12.24 -8.99
CA ASN A 203 9.98 -11.74 -8.11
C ASN A 203 8.60 -12.01 -8.71
N HIS A 204 7.60 -12.10 -7.85
CA HIS A 204 6.18 -12.19 -8.19
C HIS A 204 5.35 -11.30 -7.23
N GLY A 205 4.03 -11.45 -7.23
CA GLY A 205 3.11 -10.57 -6.50
C GLY A 205 2.77 -9.26 -7.22
N ASP A 206 3.19 -9.08 -8.47
CA ASP A 206 2.92 -7.90 -9.29
C ASP A 206 1.96 -8.20 -10.47
N GLY A 207 1.57 -7.14 -11.19
CA GLY A 207 0.73 -7.23 -12.39
C GLY A 207 1.52 -7.30 -13.70
N HIS A 208 2.82 -7.62 -13.66
CA HIS A 208 3.62 -7.71 -14.86
C HIS A 208 3.15 -8.88 -15.74
N PRO A 209 3.10 -8.75 -17.09
CA PRO A 209 2.69 -9.83 -17.98
C PRO A 209 3.43 -11.16 -17.77
N ASP A 210 4.73 -11.10 -17.47
CA ASP A 210 5.54 -12.29 -17.16
C ASP A 210 5.05 -12.99 -15.87
N SER A 211 4.51 -12.23 -14.93
CA SER A 211 3.94 -12.74 -13.68
C SER A 211 2.50 -13.23 -13.85
N THR A 212 1.76 -12.65 -14.81
CA THR A 212 0.33 -12.93 -14.99
C THR A 212 -0.01 -13.94 -16.09
N ARG A 213 0.95 -14.32 -16.94
CA ARG A 213 0.74 -15.26 -18.06
C ARG A 213 1.42 -16.60 -17.80
N THR A 214 0.62 -17.60 -17.47
CA THR A 214 1.10 -18.97 -17.27
C THR A 214 0.73 -19.86 -18.46
N PRO A 215 1.52 -20.91 -18.75
CA PRO A 215 1.19 -21.83 -19.83
C PRO A 215 -0.06 -22.65 -19.47
N LEU A 216 -0.90 -22.97 -20.45
CA LEU A 216 -1.98 -23.95 -20.31
C LEU A 216 -1.87 -24.99 -21.42
N ILE A 217 -1.76 -26.26 -21.03
CA ILE A 217 -1.71 -27.40 -21.94
C ILE A 217 -2.68 -28.45 -21.42
N VAL A 218 -3.60 -28.91 -22.26
CA VAL A 218 -4.66 -29.85 -21.89
C VAL A 218 -4.68 -30.97 -22.93
N TRP A 219 -4.76 -32.23 -22.49
CA TRP A 219 -4.74 -33.39 -23.38
C TRP A 219 -5.41 -34.62 -22.76
N GLY A 220 -5.51 -35.70 -23.55
CA GLY A 220 -6.13 -36.95 -23.12
C GLY A 220 -7.63 -36.99 -23.45
N LYS A 221 -8.38 -37.77 -22.68
CA LYS A 221 -9.79 -38.05 -22.96
C LYS A 221 -10.65 -36.78 -22.95
N GLY A 222 -11.46 -36.59 -23.98
CA GLY A 222 -12.41 -35.48 -24.08
C GLY A 222 -11.80 -34.15 -24.51
N VAL A 223 -10.54 -34.11 -24.95
CA VAL A 223 -9.84 -32.89 -25.38
C VAL A 223 -9.66 -32.90 -26.90
N ARG A 224 -9.89 -31.76 -27.56
CA ARG A 224 -9.95 -31.69 -29.04
C ARG A 224 -8.64 -31.92 -29.81
N GLY A 225 -7.48 -31.91 -29.13
CA GLY A 225 -6.18 -31.91 -29.78
C GLY A 225 -5.86 -30.61 -30.55
N PRO A 226 -4.75 -30.56 -31.30
CA PRO A 226 -4.31 -29.35 -31.99
C PRO A 226 -5.19 -29.03 -33.20
N LEU A 227 -5.39 -27.74 -33.46
CA LEU A 227 -6.09 -27.24 -34.65
C LEU A 227 -5.17 -26.27 -35.40
N PRO A 228 -5.30 -26.13 -36.73
CA PRO A 228 -4.66 -25.03 -37.46
C PRO A 228 -5.09 -23.68 -36.89
N ASP A 229 -4.21 -22.67 -36.99
CA ASP A 229 -4.54 -21.31 -36.57
C ASP A 229 -5.80 -20.74 -37.27
N SER A 230 -6.45 -19.77 -36.63
CA SER A 230 -7.68 -19.14 -37.10
C SER A 230 -7.45 -17.94 -38.01
N VAL A 231 -8.53 -17.46 -38.65
CA VAL A 231 -8.56 -16.14 -39.30
C VAL A 231 -9.68 -15.30 -38.65
N PRO A 232 -9.37 -14.15 -38.02
CA PRO A 232 -8.03 -13.60 -37.78
C PRO A 232 -7.15 -14.53 -36.90
N SER A 233 -5.83 -14.38 -37.02
CA SER A 233 -4.86 -15.20 -36.29
C SER A 233 -5.12 -15.14 -34.79
N SER A 234 -4.98 -16.28 -34.12
CA SER A 234 -5.06 -16.38 -32.67
C SER A 234 -3.78 -15.90 -31.96
N HIS A 235 -2.78 -15.45 -32.70
CA HIS A 235 -1.47 -15.01 -32.22
C HIS A 235 -1.28 -13.50 -32.28
N GLU A 236 -0.43 -13.00 -31.39
CA GLU A 236 0.13 -11.65 -31.44
C GLU A 236 1.66 -11.69 -31.29
N ALA A 237 2.29 -10.52 -31.38
CA ALA A 237 3.75 -10.36 -31.26
C ALA A 237 4.38 -11.09 -30.06
N TYR A 238 3.63 -11.24 -28.96
CA TYR A 238 4.07 -11.97 -27.77
C TYR A 238 4.28 -13.48 -28.03
N SER A 239 3.39 -14.12 -28.78
CA SER A 239 3.40 -15.58 -29.03
C SER A 239 4.04 -15.98 -30.37
N GLU A 240 4.38 -15.01 -31.24
CA GLU A 240 5.09 -15.26 -32.50
C GLU A 240 6.42 -16.02 -32.28
N ARG A 241 7.19 -15.61 -31.28
CA ARG A 241 8.46 -16.23 -30.87
C ARG A 241 8.32 -17.66 -30.31
N PHE A 242 7.10 -18.15 -30.08
CA PHE A 242 6.89 -19.52 -29.60
C PHE A 242 7.17 -20.54 -30.70
N GLY A 243 7.13 -20.13 -31.98
CA GLY A 243 7.23 -21.04 -33.11
C GLY A 243 6.06 -22.02 -33.17
N LEU A 244 4.89 -21.60 -32.68
CA LEU A 244 3.64 -22.35 -32.63
C LEU A 244 2.50 -21.63 -33.38
N SER A 245 2.79 -20.57 -34.13
CA SER A 245 1.79 -19.72 -34.81
C SER A 245 0.97 -20.41 -35.90
N HIS A 246 1.30 -21.67 -36.22
CA HIS A 246 0.54 -22.51 -37.14
C HIS A 246 -0.59 -23.28 -36.42
N LEU A 247 -0.62 -23.25 -35.08
CA LEU A 247 -1.60 -23.95 -34.25
C LEU A 247 -2.46 -22.96 -33.48
N LEU A 248 -3.77 -23.18 -33.46
CA LEU A 248 -4.73 -22.37 -32.72
C LEU A 248 -4.38 -22.30 -31.23
N ARG A 249 -4.16 -21.08 -30.73
CA ARG A 249 -4.02 -20.77 -29.32
C ARG A 249 -5.36 -20.33 -28.72
N ARG A 250 -5.78 -20.93 -27.59
CA ARG A 250 -7.01 -20.55 -26.88
C ARG A 250 -6.71 -20.14 -25.44
N ASP A 251 -6.61 -18.84 -25.21
CA ASP A 251 -6.37 -18.30 -23.86
C ASP A 251 -7.61 -18.39 -22.96
N VAL A 252 -7.37 -18.44 -21.65
CA VAL A 252 -8.40 -18.51 -20.60
C VAL A 252 -8.04 -17.60 -19.43
N GLU A 253 -9.04 -17.15 -18.69
CA GLU A 253 -8.83 -16.62 -17.35
C GLU A 253 -8.59 -17.79 -16.38
N GLN A 254 -7.76 -17.62 -15.35
CA GLN A 254 -7.39 -18.73 -14.47
C GLN A 254 -8.59 -19.39 -13.76
N ALA A 255 -9.62 -18.61 -13.44
CA ALA A 255 -10.89 -19.10 -12.90
C ALA A 255 -11.68 -20.01 -13.85
N ASP A 256 -11.44 -19.94 -15.16
CA ASP A 256 -12.14 -20.75 -16.18
C ASP A 256 -11.68 -22.21 -16.12
N VAL A 257 -10.46 -22.46 -15.63
CA VAL A 257 -9.85 -23.80 -15.55
C VAL A 257 -10.69 -24.73 -14.66
N ALA A 258 -11.29 -24.21 -13.59
CA ALA A 258 -12.20 -24.99 -12.74
C ALA A 258 -13.40 -25.56 -13.53
N PHE A 259 -13.98 -24.76 -14.42
CA PHE A 259 -15.09 -25.19 -15.27
C PHE A 259 -14.65 -26.13 -16.38
N LEU A 260 -13.46 -25.92 -16.95
CA LEU A 260 -12.87 -26.89 -17.88
C LEU A 260 -12.67 -28.26 -17.22
N MET A 261 -12.11 -28.29 -16.02
CA MET A 261 -11.94 -29.52 -15.25
C MET A 261 -13.28 -30.18 -14.94
N SER A 262 -14.26 -29.44 -14.40
CA SER A 262 -15.60 -29.99 -14.12
C SER A 262 -16.31 -30.52 -15.36
N ALA A 263 -16.13 -29.88 -16.52
CA ALA A 263 -16.67 -30.37 -17.79
C ALA A 263 -16.01 -31.69 -18.22
N LEU A 264 -14.68 -31.80 -18.09
CA LEU A 264 -13.92 -33.00 -18.50
C LEU A 264 -14.28 -34.25 -17.68
N ILE A 265 -14.53 -34.13 -16.38
CA ILE A 265 -14.89 -35.27 -15.51
C ILE A 265 -16.37 -35.32 -15.12
N GLY A 266 -17.18 -34.39 -15.60
CA GLY A 266 -18.63 -34.37 -15.40
C GLY A 266 -19.05 -34.22 -13.94
N THR A 267 -18.24 -33.56 -13.12
CA THR A 267 -18.62 -33.27 -11.74
C THR A 267 -19.70 -32.19 -11.70
N SER A 268 -20.34 -32.02 -10.54
CA SER A 268 -21.00 -30.75 -10.27
C SER A 268 -19.98 -29.61 -10.33
N TRP A 269 -20.39 -28.48 -10.87
CA TRP A 269 -19.52 -27.32 -11.03
C TRP A 269 -19.49 -26.51 -9.73
N PRO A 270 -18.33 -25.99 -9.28
CA PRO A 270 -18.25 -25.21 -8.05
C PRO A 270 -19.22 -24.02 -8.03
N VAL A 271 -20.08 -23.93 -7.01
CA VAL A 271 -21.19 -22.95 -6.99
C VAL A 271 -20.74 -21.49 -6.76
N ASN A 272 -19.55 -21.28 -6.22
CA ASN A 272 -18.91 -19.98 -6.00
C ASN A 272 -17.97 -19.58 -7.14
N ALA A 273 -17.81 -20.40 -8.17
CA ALA A 273 -16.95 -20.06 -9.30
C ALA A 273 -17.56 -18.92 -10.13
N MET A 274 -16.68 -18.22 -10.85
CA MET A 274 -16.97 -17.02 -11.62
C MET A 274 -16.43 -17.09 -13.06
N GLY A 275 -15.81 -18.20 -13.45
CA GLY A 275 -15.20 -18.39 -14.77
C GLY A 275 -16.21 -18.53 -15.91
N MET A 276 -15.71 -18.61 -17.14
CA MET A 276 -16.47 -18.98 -18.33
C MET A 276 -15.73 -20.13 -19.02
N LEU A 277 -16.38 -21.28 -19.15
CA LEU A 277 -15.84 -22.39 -19.93
C LEU A 277 -15.48 -21.88 -21.34
N PRO A 278 -14.26 -22.11 -21.86
CA PRO A 278 -13.84 -21.54 -23.15
C PRO A 278 -14.73 -21.94 -24.32
N ASP A 279 -15.34 -23.12 -24.23
CA ASP A 279 -16.29 -23.70 -25.18
C ASP A 279 -17.69 -23.07 -25.11
N VAL A 280 -17.96 -22.14 -24.20
CA VAL A 280 -19.20 -21.34 -24.23
C VAL A 280 -19.23 -20.42 -25.45
N ASP A 281 -18.09 -19.88 -25.86
CA ASP A 281 -17.97 -18.95 -26.99
C ASP A 281 -18.00 -19.73 -28.31
N PRO A 282 -19.07 -19.63 -29.11
CA PRO A 282 -19.18 -20.39 -30.35
C PRO A 282 -18.37 -19.78 -31.50
N THR A 283 -17.75 -18.61 -31.30
CA THR A 283 -16.97 -17.92 -32.34
C THR A 283 -15.53 -18.42 -32.45
N LYS A 284 -15.07 -19.16 -31.43
CA LYS A 284 -13.70 -19.69 -31.35
C LYS A 284 -13.74 -21.12 -30.80
N PRO A 285 -12.94 -22.06 -31.34
CA PRO A 285 -12.83 -23.39 -30.75
C PRO A 285 -12.30 -23.32 -29.31
N GLY A 286 -12.93 -24.08 -28.41
CA GLY A 286 -12.54 -24.17 -27.00
C GLY A 286 -11.49 -25.27 -26.77
N TYR A 287 -11.67 -26.07 -25.73
CA TYR A 287 -10.76 -27.18 -25.37
C TYR A 287 -11.41 -28.56 -25.50
N LEU A 288 -12.73 -28.63 -25.39
CA LEU A 288 -13.46 -29.89 -25.34
C LEU A 288 -13.60 -30.52 -26.73
N LEU A 289 -13.47 -31.84 -26.78
CA LEU A 289 -13.83 -32.63 -27.94
C LEU A 289 -15.36 -32.90 -27.90
N PRO A 290 -16.15 -32.41 -28.86
CA PRO A 290 -17.59 -32.65 -28.89
C PRO A 290 -17.89 -34.13 -29.17
N GLN A 291 -18.35 -34.89 -28.17
CA GLN A 291 -18.61 -36.34 -28.31
C GLN A 291 -19.85 -36.62 -29.17
N GLU A 292 -20.92 -35.84 -29.02
CA GLU A 292 -22.17 -35.95 -29.79
C GLU A 292 -22.43 -34.68 -30.63
N GLY A 293 -21.36 -34.12 -31.19
CA GLY A 293 -21.41 -32.84 -31.88
C GLY A 293 -21.66 -31.65 -30.95
N GLU A 294 -22.17 -30.56 -31.52
CA GLU A 294 -22.32 -29.26 -30.84
C GLU A 294 -23.32 -29.27 -29.66
N ASN A 295 -24.15 -30.32 -29.51
CA ASN A 295 -25.10 -30.44 -28.41
C ASN A 295 -24.40 -30.39 -27.04
N THR A 296 -23.38 -31.23 -26.87
CA THR A 296 -22.61 -31.33 -25.62
C THR A 296 -22.00 -29.99 -25.20
N LEU A 297 -21.54 -29.18 -26.17
CA LEU A 297 -20.99 -27.84 -25.92
C LEU A 297 -22.09 -26.84 -25.54
N ALA A 298 -23.28 -26.93 -26.16
CA ALA A 298 -24.42 -26.10 -25.83
C ALA A 298 -24.99 -26.42 -24.44
N GLU A 299 -25.03 -27.69 -24.06
CA GLU A 299 -25.40 -28.13 -22.71
C GLU A 299 -24.38 -27.64 -21.67
N ALA A 300 -23.09 -27.74 -21.95
CA ALA A 300 -22.04 -27.18 -21.09
C ALA A 300 -22.20 -25.66 -20.92
N ALA A 301 -22.54 -24.95 -21.99
CA ALA A 301 -22.79 -23.51 -21.93
C ALA A 301 -24.03 -23.17 -21.08
N LEU A 302 -25.10 -23.97 -21.20
CA LEU A 302 -26.30 -23.84 -20.37
C LEU A 302 -25.99 -24.10 -18.88
N VAL A 303 -25.20 -25.13 -18.56
CA VAL A 303 -24.78 -25.43 -17.18
C VAL A 303 -23.95 -24.29 -16.62
N ASN A 304 -22.98 -23.76 -17.38
CA ASN A 304 -22.19 -22.61 -16.95
C ASN A 304 -23.07 -21.40 -16.61
N ALA A 305 -24.07 -21.11 -17.46
CA ALA A 305 -25.01 -20.01 -17.23
C ALA A 305 -25.86 -20.23 -15.99
N LYS A 306 -26.33 -21.46 -15.73
CA LYS A 306 -27.09 -21.84 -14.53
C LYS A 306 -26.27 -21.62 -13.25
N VAL A 307 -25.04 -22.12 -13.21
CA VAL A 307 -24.13 -22.00 -12.05
C VAL A 307 -23.88 -20.54 -11.70
N LEU A 308 -23.49 -19.73 -12.68
CA LEU A 308 -23.21 -18.32 -12.44
C LEU A 308 -24.46 -17.53 -12.04
N LEU A 309 -25.61 -17.83 -12.64
CA LEU A 309 -26.85 -17.16 -12.29
C LEU A 309 -27.27 -17.47 -10.84
N GLU A 310 -27.06 -18.70 -10.36
CA GLU A 310 -27.27 -19.04 -8.95
C GLU A 310 -26.34 -18.26 -8.02
N HIS A 311 -25.07 -18.12 -8.40
CA HIS A 311 -24.12 -17.31 -7.64
C HIS A 311 -24.58 -15.86 -7.56
N TYR A 312 -24.98 -15.25 -8.68
CA TYR A 312 -25.55 -13.90 -8.70
C TYR A 312 -26.82 -13.80 -7.86
N ARG A 313 -27.77 -14.75 -7.97
CA ARG A 313 -29.00 -14.77 -7.17
C ARG A 313 -28.70 -14.77 -5.67
N ALA A 314 -27.70 -15.52 -5.23
CA ALA A 314 -27.27 -15.55 -3.84
C ALA A 314 -26.67 -14.21 -3.40
N GLN A 315 -25.80 -13.61 -4.23
CA GLN A 315 -25.21 -12.29 -3.95
C GLN A 315 -26.27 -11.18 -3.93
N ASP A 316 -27.22 -11.20 -4.86
CA ASP A 316 -28.35 -10.26 -4.98
C ASP A 316 -29.23 -10.33 -3.72
N ALA A 317 -29.63 -11.53 -3.31
CA ALA A 317 -30.40 -11.75 -2.08
C ALA A 317 -29.66 -11.26 -0.83
N ALA A 318 -28.37 -11.59 -0.71
CA ALA A 318 -27.54 -11.13 0.41
C ALA A 318 -27.41 -9.60 0.42
N LYS A 319 -27.23 -8.98 -0.75
CA LYS A 319 -27.13 -7.52 -0.89
C LYS A 319 -28.45 -6.83 -0.54
N LYS A 320 -29.57 -7.37 -1.00
CA LYS A 320 -30.92 -6.87 -0.72
C LYS A 320 -31.25 -6.88 0.77
N MET A 321 -30.78 -7.89 1.51
CA MET A 321 -30.99 -7.98 2.96
C MET A 321 -30.19 -6.94 3.76
N ARG A 322 -28.98 -6.57 3.30
CA ARG A 322 -28.08 -5.66 4.04
C ARG A 322 -28.17 -4.20 3.63
N SER A 323 -28.58 -3.89 2.40
CA SER A 323 -28.61 -2.53 1.85
C SER A 323 -29.99 -1.89 1.98
N ARG A 324 -30.09 -0.79 2.73
CA ARG A 324 -31.37 -0.06 2.94
C ARG A 324 -31.94 0.57 1.65
N PHE A 325 -31.08 0.99 0.74
CA PHE A 325 -31.47 1.60 -0.54
C PHE A 325 -31.17 0.68 -1.72
N TYR A 326 -31.49 -0.61 -1.58
CA TYR A 326 -31.19 -1.61 -2.59
C TYR A 326 -31.91 -1.34 -3.92
N ARG A 327 -31.17 -1.45 -5.02
CA ARG A 327 -31.64 -1.41 -6.39
C ARG A 327 -31.11 -2.63 -7.13
N PRO A 328 -31.97 -3.40 -7.82
CA PRO A 328 -31.52 -4.54 -8.60
C PRO A 328 -30.65 -4.09 -9.78
N TYR A 329 -29.82 -5.00 -10.29
CA TYR A 329 -29.07 -4.73 -11.50
C TYR A 329 -30.02 -4.55 -12.70
N SER A 330 -29.86 -3.44 -13.42
CA SER A 330 -30.85 -2.97 -14.42
C SER A 330 -31.15 -3.96 -15.55
N TYR A 331 -30.20 -4.83 -15.91
CA TYR A 331 -30.41 -5.86 -16.92
C TYR A 331 -31.50 -6.86 -16.51
N PHE A 332 -31.45 -7.34 -15.27
CA PHE A 332 -32.43 -8.30 -14.75
C PHE A 332 -33.74 -7.65 -14.32
N GLU A 333 -33.72 -6.35 -14.01
CA GLU A 333 -34.94 -5.56 -13.77
C GLU A 333 -35.75 -5.39 -15.07
N LYS A 334 -35.10 -4.90 -16.14
CA LYS A 334 -35.73 -4.68 -17.46
C LYS A 334 -36.20 -5.96 -18.12
N ALA A 335 -35.53 -7.07 -17.86
CA ALA A 335 -35.93 -8.38 -18.36
C ALA A 335 -37.27 -8.89 -17.77
N GLY A 336 -37.85 -8.17 -16.80
CA GLY A 336 -39.06 -8.56 -16.11
C GLY A 336 -38.79 -9.70 -15.15
N THR A 337 -38.67 -9.40 -13.86
CA THR A 337 -38.75 -10.43 -12.82
C THR A 337 -40.21 -10.89 -12.74
N GLY A 338 -40.62 -11.80 -13.63
CA GLY A 338 -41.87 -12.52 -13.46
C GLY A 338 -41.86 -13.32 -12.15
N THR A 339 -42.98 -13.96 -11.82
CA THR A 339 -43.15 -14.80 -10.62
C THR A 339 -42.14 -15.95 -10.45
N ARG A 340 -41.27 -16.18 -11.45
CA ARG A 340 -40.31 -17.30 -11.53
C ARG A 340 -38.84 -16.93 -11.19
N GLY A 341 -38.55 -15.68 -10.83
CA GLY A 341 -37.23 -15.26 -10.33
C GLY A 341 -36.25 -14.73 -11.39
N ILE A 342 -35.16 -14.14 -10.90
CA ILE A 342 -34.13 -13.41 -11.68
C ILE A 342 -33.50 -14.31 -12.74
N GLY A 343 -33.49 -13.91 -14.01
CA GLY A 343 -32.80 -14.64 -15.08
C GLY A 343 -33.50 -15.92 -15.58
N HIS A 344 -34.70 -16.24 -15.08
CA HIS A 344 -35.45 -17.43 -15.49
C HIS A 344 -35.81 -17.40 -17.00
N ALA A 345 -36.24 -16.24 -17.52
CA ALA A 345 -36.63 -16.12 -18.93
C ALA A 345 -35.43 -16.39 -19.86
N GLN A 346 -34.25 -15.89 -19.51
CA GLN A 346 -33.01 -16.10 -20.24
C GLN A 346 -32.60 -17.57 -20.26
N LEU A 347 -32.64 -18.25 -19.10
CA LEU A 347 -32.34 -19.68 -19.06
C LEU A 347 -33.35 -20.50 -19.87
N ALA A 348 -34.65 -20.19 -19.77
CA ALA A 348 -35.69 -20.89 -20.54
C ALA A 348 -35.50 -20.72 -22.05
N MET A 349 -34.98 -19.57 -22.49
CA MET A 349 -34.63 -19.33 -23.89
C MET A 349 -33.43 -20.19 -24.33
N ILE A 350 -32.37 -20.27 -23.52
CA ILE A 350 -31.22 -21.13 -23.82
C ILE A 350 -31.67 -22.59 -23.87
N GLU A 351 -32.47 -23.04 -22.90
CA GLU A 351 -33.04 -24.40 -22.87
C GLU A 351 -33.90 -24.70 -24.09
N ALA A 352 -34.70 -23.75 -24.57
CA ALA A 352 -35.47 -23.91 -25.80
C ALA A 352 -34.54 -24.07 -27.02
N LEU A 353 -33.51 -23.22 -27.15
CA LEU A 353 -32.55 -23.31 -28.25
C LEU A 353 -31.79 -24.64 -28.25
N VAL A 354 -31.40 -25.17 -27.08
CA VAL A 354 -30.78 -26.49 -26.96
C VAL A 354 -31.74 -27.58 -27.42
N ARG A 355 -33.01 -27.56 -26.95
CA ARG A 355 -34.04 -28.53 -27.37
C ARG A 355 -34.33 -28.47 -28.87
N ASP A 356 -34.29 -27.29 -29.45
CA ASP A 356 -34.59 -27.05 -30.87
C ASP A 356 -33.39 -27.39 -31.80
N GLY A 357 -32.24 -27.80 -31.24
CA GLY A 357 -31.03 -28.13 -32.00
C GLY A 357 -30.24 -26.90 -32.48
N GLU A 358 -30.59 -25.70 -32.01
CA GLU A 358 -29.98 -24.42 -32.39
C GLU A 358 -28.75 -24.12 -31.53
N TYR A 359 -27.78 -25.05 -31.50
CA TYR A 359 -26.66 -25.08 -30.56
C TYR A 359 -25.77 -23.83 -30.61
N TYR A 360 -25.47 -23.31 -31.80
CA TYR A 360 -24.70 -22.08 -31.96
C TYR A 360 -25.40 -20.89 -31.28
N LYS A 361 -26.72 -20.73 -31.50
CA LYS A 361 -27.52 -19.67 -30.88
C LYS A 361 -27.64 -19.86 -29.38
N ALA A 362 -27.79 -21.11 -28.91
CA ALA A 362 -27.82 -21.44 -27.49
C ALA A 362 -26.52 -21.00 -26.79
N ARG A 363 -25.36 -21.35 -27.35
CA ARG A 363 -24.03 -20.96 -26.85
C ARG A 363 -23.84 -19.45 -26.87
N LEU A 364 -24.25 -18.77 -27.96
CA LEU A 364 -24.18 -17.31 -28.07
C LEU A 364 -25.04 -16.62 -26.99
N GLN A 365 -26.25 -17.12 -26.76
CA GLN A 365 -27.15 -16.59 -25.74
C GLN A 365 -26.64 -16.88 -24.32
N ALA A 366 -26.09 -18.07 -24.08
CA ALA A 366 -25.45 -18.42 -22.82
C ALA A 366 -24.26 -17.50 -22.53
N MET A 367 -23.39 -17.25 -23.51
CA MET A 367 -22.26 -16.32 -23.39
C MET A 367 -22.71 -14.91 -22.99
N GLU A 368 -23.75 -14.37 -23.62
CA GLU A 368 -24.30 -13.06 -23.27
C GLU A 368 -24.85 -13.05 -21.85
N VAL A 369 -25.63 -14.06 -21.46
CA VAL A 369 -26.18 -14.17 -20.10
C VAL A 369 -25.06 -14.24 -19.07
N ILE A 370 -24.03 -15.05 -19.31
CA ILE A 370 -22.86 -15.18 -18.42
C ILE A 370 -22.17 -13.83 -18.23
N ARG A 371 -21.93 -13.07 -19.32
CA ARG A 371 -21.34 -11.73 -19.22
C ARG A 371 -22.19 -10.78 -18.39
N ARG A 372 -23.51 -10.80 -18.59
CA ARG A 372 -24.45 -9.96 -17.81
C ARG A 372 -24.52 -10.36 -16.35
N VAL A 373 -24.39 -11.64 -16.06
CA VAL A 373 -24.27 -12.16 -14.70
C VAL A 373 -22.97 -11.68 -14.04
N GLN A 374 -21.83 -11.77 -14.73
CA GLN A 374 -20.54 -11.26 -14.24
C GLN A 374 -20.57 -9.75 -14.00
N ASP A 375 -21.14 -8.96 -14.92
CA ASP A 375 -21.36 -7.52 -14.74
C ASP A 375 -22.26 -7.23 -13.53
N GLY A 376 -23.31 -8.04 -13.34
CA GLY A 376 -24.20 -7.96 -12.20
C GLY A 376 -23.49 -8.26 -10.88
N MET A 377 -22.65 -9.30 -10.82
CA MET A 377 -21.84 -9.62 -9.64
C MET A 377 -20.89 -8.47 -9.31
N HIS A 378 -20.21 -7.91 -10.33
CA HIS A 378 -19.34 -6.75 -10.15
C HIS A 378 -20.12 -5.54 -9.63
N TYR A 379 -21.31 -5.26 -10.18
CA TYR A 379 -22.21 -4.21 -9.69
C TYR A 379 -22.53 -4.38 -8.20
N LEU A 380 -22.84 -5.59 -7.74
CA LEU A 380 -23.16 -5.88 -6.34
C LEU A 380 -21.94 -5.71 -5.40
N GLN A 381 -20.73 -6.01 -5.90
CA GLN A 381 -19.48 -5.80 -5.18
C GLN A 381 -19.21 -4.31 -4.94
N ILE A 382 -19.32 -3.46 -5.96
CA ILE A 382 -19.04 -2.02 -5.87
C ILE A 382 -20.25 -1.16 -5.47
N TYR A 383 -21.39 -1.78 -5.22
CA TYR A 383 -22.68 -1.10 -5.01
C TYR A 383 -22.66 0.00 -3.93
N ASP A 384 -21.99 -0.24 -2.79
CA ASP A 384 -21.95 0.72 -1.69
C ASP A 384 -20.81 1.75 -1.85
N ALA A 385 -19.88 1.52 -2.78
CA ALA A 385 -18.71 2.38 -3.00
C ALA A 385 -19.05 3.86 -3.23
N PRO A 386 -20.01 4.25 -4.12
CA PRO A 386 -20.33 5.65 -4.33
C PRO A 386 -20.97 6.32 -3.11
N VAL A 387 -21.78 5.58 -2.34
CA VAL A 387 -22.42 6.10 -1.12
C VAL A 387 -21.38 6.31 -0.02
N ILE A 388 -20.49 5.33 0.20
CA ILE A 388 -19.39 5.43 1.15
C ILE A 388 -18.47 6.59 0.75
N LEU A 389 -18.11 6.69 -0.52
CA LEU A 389 -17.31 7.79 -1.07
C LEU A 389 -17.96 9.14 -0.81
N ALA A 390 -19.27 9.28 -1.08
CA ALA A 390 -20.00 10.51 -0.80
C ALA A 390 -19.99 10.87 0.70
N ILE A 391 -20.29 9.91 1.58
CA ILE A 391 -20.27 10.12 3.04
C ILE A 391 -18.89 10.63 3.49
N VAL A 392 -17.82 9.98 3.03
CA VAL A 392 -16.45 10.38 3.38
C VAL A 392 -16.14 11.79 2.85
N ILE A 393 -16.47 12.10 1.58
CA ILE A 393 -16.27 13.44 1.01
C ILE A 393 -17.04 14.49 1.81
N PHE A 394 -18.32 14.28 2.10
CA PHE A 394 -19.13 15.23 2.87
C PHE A 394 -18.63 15.40 4.31
N ALA A 395 -18.14 14.34 4.94
CA ALA A 395 -17.54 14.41 6.27
C ALA A 395 -16.28 15.30 6.25
N TYR A 396 -15.36 15.07 5.30
CA TYR A 396 -14.17 15.90 5.13
C TYR A 396 -14.54 17.36 4.79
N LEU A 397 -15.43 17.59 3.83
CA LEU A 397 -15.85 18.94 3.45
C LEU A 397 -16.56 19.67 4.59
N GLY A 398 -17.43 18.98 5.33
CA GLY A 398 -18.12 19.53 6.49
C GLY A 398 -17.16 19.89 7.62
N TRP A 399 -16.18 19.03 7.90
CA TRP A 399 -15.12 19.29 8.87
C TRP A 399 -14.23 20.47 8.46
N ILE A 400 -13.81 20.52 7.19
CA ILE A 400 -13.05 21.64 6.62
C ILE A 400 -13.86 22.94 6.72
N ALA A 401 -15.16 22.91 6.41
CA ALA A 401 -16.04 24.07 6.52
C ALA A 401 -16.20 24.54 7.98
N LEU A 402 -16.36 23.62 8.93
CA LEU A 402 -16.39 23.94 10.37
C LEU A 402 -15.08 24.58 10.84
N CYS A 403 -13.94 24.04 10.40
CA CYS A 403 -12.63 24.62 10.66
C CYS A 403 -12.50 26.03 10.04
N ALA A 404 -13.02 26.24 8.83
CA ALA A 404 -13.01 27.56 8.19
C ALA A 404 -13.89 28.58 8.92
N VAL A 405 -15.10 28.19 9.35
CA VAL A 405 -16.04 29.05 10.07
C VAL A 405 -15.50 29.45 11.45
N THR A 406 -14.78 28.57 12.14
CA THR A 406 -14.16 28.88 13.44
C THR A 406 -12.95 29.81 13.33
N VAL A 407 -12.41 30.01 12.12
CA VAL A 407 -11.22 30.82 11.84
C VAL A 407 -11.54 32.19 11.23
N LEU A 408 -12.54 32.30 10.34
CA LEU A 408 -12.77 33.50 9.53
C LEU A 408 -13.79 34.49 10.15
N PRO A 409 -13.43 35.77 10.42
CA PRO A 409 -14.35 36.91 10.34
C PRO A 409 -14.45 37.42 8.88
N PRO A 410 -15.45 38.26 8.53
CA PRO A 410 -15.87 38.49 7.14
C PRO A 410 -14.90 39.41 6.37
N ASN A 411 -13.96 38.85 5.62
CA ASN A 411 -13.68 39.14 4.20
C ASN A 411 -12.42 38.40 3.71
N PRO A 412 -12.42 37.77 2.51
CA PRO A 412 -11.25 37.08 1.98
C PRO A 412 -10.50 37.91 0.93
N ASP A 413 -9.16 37.73 0.84
CA ASP A 413 -8.37 37.92 -0.39
C ASP A 413 -7.08 37.04 -0.33
N PRO A 414 -6.35 36.80 -1.43
CA PRO A 414 -6.40 35.54 -2.17
C PRO A 414 -5.05 34.83 -2.15
N SER A 415 -4.98 33.62 -1.58
CA SER A 415 -3.79 32.76 -1.69
C SER A 415 -4.18 31.34 -2.10
N ARG A 416 -4.44 31.16 -3.40
CA ARG A 416 -4.80 29.87 -4.03
C ARG A 416 -3.92 29.50 -5.22
N PHE A 417 -2.59 29.71 -5.16
CA PHE A 417 -1.71 29.40 -6.30
C PHE A 417 -0.42 28.60 -6.01
N GLY A 418 -0.22 28.04 -4.81
CA GLY A 418 1.04 27.38 -4.45
C GLY A 418 1.13 25.85 -4.58
N TYR A 419 0.05 25.15 -4.91
CA TYR A 419 -0.10 23.74 -4.48
C TYR A 419 0.48 22.66 -5.40
N GLU A 420 1.01 22.98 -6.58
CA GLU A 420 1.47 21.96 -7.54
C GLU A 420 2.97 22.00 -7.89
N ARG A 421 3.71 23.04 -7.48
CA ARG A 421 5.12 23.21 -7.86
C ARG A 421 5.99 23.58 -6.66
N ARG A 422 6.87 22.66 -6.23
CA ARG A 422 7.78 22.85 -5.07
C ARG A 422 8.67 24.10 -5.19
N VAL A 423 8.97 24.53 -6.42
CA VAL A 423 9.71 25.75 -6.75
C VAL A 423 9.04 27.02 -6.21
N VAL A 424 7.71 27.03 -6.07
CA VAL A 424 6.97 28.18 -5.54
C VAL A 424 7.33 28.44 -4.07
N TRP A 425 7.60 27.40 -3.28
CA TRP A 425 8.04 27.56 -1.89
C TRP A 425 9.45 28.16 -1.79
N SER A 426 10.34 27.80 -2.71
CA SER A 426 11.67 28.40 -2.78
C SER A 426 11.60 29.88 -3.15
N ALA A 427 10.81 30.22 -4.17
CA ALA A 427 10.58 31.61 -4.56
C ALA A 427 9.91 32.43 -3.44
N TRP A 428 8.96 31.81 -2.72
CA TRP A 428 8.27 32.45 -1.60
C TRP A 428 9.19 32.66 -0.39
N LEU A 429 10.01 31.68 -0.01
CA LEU A 429 10.99 31.81 1.09
C LEU A 429 12.03 32.90 0.80
N VAL A 430 12.49 33.00 -0.45
CA VAL A 430 13.39 34.09 -0.88
C VAL A 430 12.65 35.44 -0.83
N GLY A 431 11.42 35.48 -1.36
CA GLY A 431 10.58 36.67 -1.37
C GLY A 431 10.28 37.21 0.04
N ILE A 432 9.90 36.35 0.97
CA ILE A 432 9.56 36.76 2.34
C ILE A 432 10.80 37.04 3.20
N GLY A 433 11.90 36.33 2.97
CA GLY A 433 13.19 36.60 3.61
C GLY A 433 13.69 38.01 3.33
N ALA A 434 13.50 38.50 2.10
CA ALA A 434 13.92 39.83 1.66
C ALA A 434 12.84 40.90 1.88
N ALA A 435 11.61 40.68 1.43
CA ALA A 435 10.60 41.72 1.35
C ALA A 435 9.93 42.04 2.70
N TRP A 436 9.67 41.04 3.55
CA TRP A 436 8.86 41.26 4.76
C TRP A 436 9.51 42.24 5.74
N PRO A 437 10.80 42.12 6.11
CA PRO A 437 11.43 43.09 7.01
C PRO A 437 11.63 44.46 6.36
N LEU A 438 11.87 44.53 5.04
CA LEU A 438 12.06 45.80 4.33
C LEU A 438 10.76 46.61 4.22
N VAL A 439 9.61 45.93 4.17
CA VAL A 439 8.28 46.54 4.07
C VAL A 439 7.69 46.81 5.46
N SER A 440 7.95 45.93 6.44
CA SER A 440 7.30 46.02 7.75
C SER A 440 8.08 46.86 8.75
N TRP A 441 9.41 46.90 8.72
CA TRP A 441 10.22 47.61 9.74
C TRP A 441 10.65 49.03 9.31
N PRO A 442 10.57 50.04 10.21
CA PRO A 442 11.14 51.38 10.03
C PRO A 442 12.64 51.37 9.74
N ASN A 443 13.11 52.41 9.06
CA ASN A 443 14.52 52.55 8.67
C ASN A 443 15.47 52.55 9.89
N GLU A 444 15.07 53.15 11.02
CA GLU A 444 15.91 53.18 12.22
C GLU A 444 16.06 51.79 12.87
N LEU A 445 14.98 51.02 12.94
CA LEU A 445 15.00 49.67 13.50
C LEU A 445 15.82 48.71 12.61
N ARG A 446 15.71 48.88 11.27
CA ARG A 446 16.50 48.12 10.30
C ARG A 446 18.01 48.38 10.42
N SER A 447 18.43 49.63 10.63
CA SER A 447 19.85 49.97 10.77
C SER A 447 20.41 49.50 12.11
N ARG A 448 19.62 49.52 13.18
CA ARG A 448 20.01 49.08 14.52
C ARG A 448 20.14 47.55 14.65
N HIS A 449 19.29 46.80 13.96
CA HIS A 449 19.22 45.33 14.05
C HIS A 449 19.54 44.63 12.72
N TRP A 450 20.36 45.24 11.87
CA TRP A 450 20.67 44.73 10.53
C TRP A 450 21.26 43.30 10.55
N CYS A 451 22.07 42.94 11.55
CA CYS A 451 22.60 41.59 11.72
C CYS A 451 21.50 40.52 11.86
N LEU A 452 20.39 40.86 12.54
CA LEU A 452 19.25 39.96 12.73
C LEU A 452 18.49 39.75 11.41
N LEU A 453 18.35 40.81 10.61
CA LEU A 453 17.72 40.76 9.30
C LEU A 453 18.55 39.95 8.29
N VAL A 454 19.88 40.10 8.34
CA VAL A 454 20.80 39.27 7.54
C VAL A 454 20.69 37.80 7.98
N GLY A 455 20.61 37.52 9.29
CA GLY A 455 20.39 36.17 9.82
C GLY A 455 19.08 35.54 9.35
N TRP A 456 17.98 36.29 9.41
CA TRP A 456 16.67 35.90 8.89
C TRP A 456 16.73 35.57 7.39
N ALA A 457 17.21 36.52 6.57
CA ALA A 457 17.30 36.35 5.12
C ALA A 457 18.20 35.16 4.73
N ALA A 458 19.35 35.01 5.40
CA ALA A 458 20.27 33.90 5.17
C ALA A 458 19.63 32.55 5.54
N SER A 459 18.88 32.48 6.65
CA SER A 459 18.19 31.25 7.06
C SER A 459 17.06 30.86 6.09
N CYS A 460 16.27 31.84 5.61
CA CYS A 460 15.24 31.61 4.60
C CYS A 460 15.85 31.16 3.26
N LEU A 461 16.97 31.77 2.84
CA LEU A 461 17.69 31.36 1.64
C LEU A 461 18.21 29.93 1.77
N ALA A 462 18.82 29.58 2.90
CA ALA A 462 19.30 28.22 3.17
C ALA A 462 18.14 27.20 3.12
N LEU A 463 16.99 27.52 3.72
CA LEU A 463 15.81 26.65 3.69
C LEU A 463 15.19 26.53 2.29
N SER A 464 15.29 27.57 1.46
CA SER A 464 14.72 27.64 0.09
C SER A 464 15.34 26.67 -0.91
N VAL A 465 16.56 26.19 -0.65
CA VAL A 465 17.27 25.22 -1.50
C VAL A 465 16.61 23.85 -1.45
N PHE A 466 16.12 23.44 -0.27
CA PHE A 466 15.66 22.08 -0.03
C PHE A 466 14.42 21.66 -0.85
N PRO A 467 13.39 22.52 -1.07
CA PRO A 467 12.29 22.19 -1.97
C PRO A 467 12.69 21.98 -3.44
N LEU A 468 13.88 22.43 -3.86
CA LEU A 468 14.43 22.25 -5.22
C LEU A 468 15.22 20.94 -5.36
N LEU A 469 15.55 20.28 -4.24
CA LEU A 469 16.31 19.03 -4.25
C LEU A 469 15.42 17.85 -4.63
N SER A 470 16.04 16.82 -5.22
CA SER A 470 15.38 15.58 -5.60
C SER A 470 14.64 14.95 -4.42
N VAL A 471 13.46 14.41 -4.74
CA VAL A 471 12.66 13.58 -3.84
C VAL A 471 13.20 12.15 -3.78
N GLU A 472 14.22 11.80 -4.54
CA GLU A 472 14.88 10.50 -4.44
C GLU A 472 16.32 10.80 -4.07
N GLN A 473 16.68 10.50 -2.83
CA GLN A 473 18.03 10.76 -2.33
C GLN A 473 18.76 9.45 -2.11
N GLU A 474 19.92 9.33 -2.73
CA GLU A 474 20.86 8.25 -2.48
C GLU A 474 21.57 8.44 -1.14
N GLU A 475 21.99 7.32 -0.55
CA GLU A 475 22.71 7.31 0.72
C GLU A 475 24.07 8.03 0.60
N ASP A 476 24.27 9.06 1.43
CA ASP A 476 25.50 9.85 1.43
C ASP A 476 25.96 10.18 2.86
N LEU A 477 26.94 9.40 3.31
CA LEU A 477 27.52 9.52 4.65
C LEU A 477 28.24 10.85 4.88
N PHE A 478 28.77 11.46 3.82
CA PHE A 478 29.41 12.77 3.91
C PHE A 478 28.37 13.85 4.23
N LYS A 479 27.22 13.83 3.54
CA LYS A 479 26.12 14.78 3.79
C LYS A 479 25.51 14.62 5.19
N ILE A 480 25.35 13.39 5.68
CA ILE A 480 24.91 13.11 7.06
C ILE A 480 25.89 13.71 8.08
N THR A 481 27.19 13.50 7.88
CA THR A 481 28.25 14.01 8.77
C THR A 481 28.29 15.53 8.75
N CYS A 482 28.11 16.16 7.58
CA CYS A 482 27.97 17.61 7.46
C CYS A 482 26.76 18.14 8.24
N GLY A 483 25.63 17.44 8.21
CA GLY A 483 24.45 17.76 9.02
C GLY A 483 24.73 17.70 10.53
N ALA A 484 25.41 16.66 11.01
CA ALA A 484 25.78 16.52 12.42
C ALA A 484 26.74 17.63 12.87
N LEU A 485 27.74 17.94 12.04
CA LEU A 485 28.67 19.04 12.31
C LEU A 485 27.95 20.39 12.38
N ALA A 486 27.01 20.63 11.46
CA ALA A 486 26.19 21.84 11.47
C ALA A 486 25.32 21.95 12.74
N MET A 487 24.74 20.84 13.22
CA MET A 487 24.02 20.80 14.50
C MET A 487 24.92 21.12 15.70
N CYS A 488 26.16 20.59 15.73
CA CYS A 488 27.15 20.90 16.76
C CYS A 488 27.52 22.39 16.77
N ILE A 489 27.80 22.96 15.60
CA ILE A 489 28.17 24.38 15.46
C ILE A 489 26.98 25.27 15.89
N ALA A 490 25.78 25.00 15.39
CA ALA A 490 24.57 25.74 15.75
C ALA A 490 24.29 25.66 17.26
N GLY A 491 24.45 24.49 17.86
CA GLY A 491 24.31 24.29 19.31
C GLY A 491 25.30 25.10 20.12
N TRP A 492 26.58 25.12 19.71
CA TRP A 492 27.64 25.82 20.41
C TRP A 492 27.50 27.35 20.30
N VAL A 493 27.16 27.84 19.11
CA VAL A 493 26.85 29.26 18.88
C VAL A 493 25.63 29.67 19.69
N GLY A 494 24.57 28.86 19.66
CA GLY A 494 23.36 29.06 20.47
C GLY A 494 23.68 29.20 21.95
N MET A 495 24.50 28.30 22.51
CA MET A 495 24.92 28.35 23.91
C MET A 495 25.70 29.62 24.28
N ARG A 496 26.54 30.15 23.37
CA ARG A 496 27.27 31.41 23.60
C ARG A 496 26.36 32.63 23.57
N ASN A 497 25.33 32.58 22.73
CA ASN A 497 24.38 33.67 22.48
C ASN A 497 23.15 33.64 23.39
N LEU A 498 22.98 32.63 24.24
CA LEU A 498 21.97 32.65 25.29
C LEU A 498 22.16 33.89 26.17
N ARG A 499 21.05 34.64 26.35
CA ARG A 499 21.01 35.80 27.24
C ARG A 499 21.51 35.38 28.62
N PRO A 500 22.28 36.22 29.34
CA PRO A 500 22.75 35.88 30.69
C PRO A 500 21.57 35.68 31.64
N SER A 501 21.11 34.44 31.76
CA SER A 501 20.09 33.99 32.69
C SER A 501 20.73 33.12 33.76
N ASP A 502 20.09 32.98 34.92
CA ASP A 502 20.56 32.10 36.00
C ASP A 502 20.74 30.64 35.53
N ALA A 503 20.00 30.23 34.49
CA ALA A 503 20.14 28.94 33.81
C ALA A 503 21.53 28.74 33.16
N ARG A 504 22.13 29.76 32.53
CA ARG A 504 23.47 29.66 31.91
C ARG A 504 24.58 29.46 32.95
N LYS A 505 24.37 29.94 34.17
CA LYS A 505 25.30 29.79 35.30
C LYS A 505 25.16 28.44 36.00
N SER A 506 24.02 27.76 35.84
CA SER A 506 23.76 26.46 36.46
C SER A 506 24.78 25.39 36.04
N PRO A 507 25.44 24.71 37.00
CA PRO A 507 26.34 23.60 36.68
C PRO A 507 25.59 22.43 36.02
N TRP A 508 24.31 22.25 36.35
CA TRP A 508 23.44 21.24 35.74
C TRP A 508 23.15 21.49 34.27
N PHE A 509 22.89 22.75 33.89
CA PHE A 509 22.70 23.11 32.49
C PHE A 509 23.96 22.83 31.66
N LYS A 510 25.14 23.16 32.20
CA LYS A 510 26.42 22.86 31.56
C LYS A 510 26.66 21.35 31.41
N ALA A 511 26.39 20.57 32.45
CA ALA A 511 26.49 19.11 32.41
C ALA A 511 25.54 18.50 31.37
N MET A 512 24.29 18.97 31.32
CA MET A 512 23.31 18.53 30.32
C MET A 512 23.76 18.82 28.90
N MET A 513 24.25 20.04 28.62
CA MET A 513 24.77 20.40 27.31
C MET A 513 25.94 19.51 26.89
N VAL A 514 26.86 19.21 27.81
CA VAL A 514 27.96 18.26 27.56
C VAL A 514 27.44 16.89 27.17
N VAL A 515 26.43 16.37 27.88
CA VAL A 515 25.82 15.08 27.56
C VAL A 515 25.11 15.10 26.21
N LEU A 516 24.40 16.18 25.85
CA LEU A 516 23.72 16.31 24.56
C LEU A 516 24.72 16.36 23.39
N PHE A 517 25.83 17.11 23.53
CA PHE A 517 26.90 17.12 22.52
C PHE A 517 27.61 15.77 22.40
N MET A 518 27.88 15.09 23.52
CA MET A 518 28.43 13.72 23.49
C MET A 518 27.46 12.75 22.81
N GLY A 519 26.16 12.84 23.10
CA GLY A 519 25.12 12.03 22.48
C GLY A 519 25.06 12.20 20.96
N LEU A 520 25.18 13.43 20.46
CA LEU A 520 25.25 13.72 19.02
C LEU A 520 26.52 13.15 18.38
N GLY A 521 27.67 13.26 19.06
CA GLY A 521 28.95 12.68 18.62
C GLY A 521 28.91 11.15 18.53
N VAL A 522 28.43 10.48 19.59
CA VAL A 522 28.25 9.02 19.64
C VAL A 522 27.29 8.56 18.54
N SER A 523 26.18 9.28 18.35
CA SER A 523 25.20 9.00 17.30
C SER A 523 25.81 9.03 15.90
N THR A 524 26.65 10.02 15.63
CA THR A 524 27.32 10.17 14.32
C THR A 524 28.33 9.04 14.07
N ALA A 525 29.15 8.72 15.09
CA ALA A 525 30.13 7.64 15.00
C ALA A 525 29.47 6.27 14.79
N LEU A 526 28.34 6.04 15.44
CA LEU A 526 27.60 4.79 15.37
C LEU A 526 26.92 4.61 13.99
N VAL A 527 26.32 5.66 13.41
CA VAL A 527 25.81 5.62 12.03
C VAL A 527 26.93 5.30 11.04
N TYR A 528 28.09 5.93 11.21
CA TYR A 528 29.27 5.68 10.36
C TYR A 528 29.74 4.21 10.45
N PHE A 529 29.77 3.65 11.66
CA PHE A 529 30.16 2.26 11.90
C PHE A 529 29.15 1.27 11.30
N ILE A 530 27.85 1.47 11.53
CA ILE A 530 26.78 0.60 11.03
C ILE A 530 26.76 0.56 9.50
N VAL A 531 26.81 1.73 8.84
CA VAL A 531 26.82 1.82 7.37
C VAL A 531 28.02 1.06 6.78
N ARG A 532 29.19 1.17 7.42
CA ARG A 532 30.40 0.46 6.98
C ARG A 532 30.29 -1.06 7.20
N SER A 533 29.71 -1.49 8.32
CA SER A 533 29.49 -2.92 8.65
C SER A 533 28.53 -3.59 7.67
N LEU A 534 27.45 -2.89 7.29
CA LEU A 534 26.46 -3.37 6.33
C LEU A 534 27.02 -3.45 4.92
N ARG A 535 27.81 -2.46 4.49
CA ARG A 535 28.55 -2.53 3.21
C ARG A 535 29.54 -3.69 3.17
N ALA A 536 30.07 -4.10 4.34
CA ALA A 536 30.99 -5.23 4.48
C ALA A 536 30.28 -6.59 4.68
N LYS A 537 28.94 -6.65 4.71
CA LYS A 537 28.14 -7.87 4.95
C LYS A 537 28.48 -8.63 6.25
N GLN A 538 29.01 -7.96 7.26
CA GLN A 538 29.22 -8.53 8.60
C GLN A 538 28.15 -7.93 9.52
N GLY A 539 27.22 -8.76 9.99
CA GLY A 539 26.08 -8.32 10.77
C GLY A 539 26.02 -9.05 12.11
N ASP A 540 26.71 -8.50 13.11
CA ASP A 540 26.40 -8.78 14.52
C ASP A 540 25.82 -7.50 15.13
N GLY A 541 24.55 -7.58 15.54
CA GLY A 541 23.77 -6.47 16.07
C GLY A 541 24.40 -5.87 17.32
N VAL A 542 24.79 -4.60 17.23
CA VAL A 542 25.26 -3.82 18.38
C VAL A 542 24.06 -3.05 18.94
N ILE A 543 23.43 -3.60 19.98
CA ILE A 543 22.43 -2.90 20.78
C ILE A 543 23.17 -1.92 21.71
N VAL A 544 22.93 -0.62 21.56
CA VAL A 544 23.40 0.38 22.53
C VAL A 544 22.25 1.25 23.02
N LEU A 545 21.98 1.08 24.31
CA LEU A 545 21.04 1.83 25.13
C LEU A 545 21.60 3.23 25.42
N ASN A 546 21.32 4.25 24.60
CA ASN A 546 21.57 5.63 25.04
C ASN A 546 20.76 6.70 24.30
N ALA A 547 19.44 6.69 24.44
CA ALA A 547 18.59 7.65 23.72
C ALA A 547 17.50 8.34 24.57
N SER A 548 17.17 7.82 25.75
CA SER A 548 16.05 8.29 26.58
C SER A 548 16.35 9.45 27.54
N LEU A 549 17.62 9.87 27.67
CA LEU A 549 18.01 10.84 28.71
C LEU A 549 17.37 12.25 28.60
N PRO A 550 17.12 12.84 27.40
CA PRO A 550 16.49 14.16 27.31
C PRO A 550 15.02 14.18 27.75
N PHE A 551 14.34 13.04 27.71
CA PHE A 551 12.91 12.91 28.06
C PHE A 551 12.69 12.52 29.53
N LEU A 552 13.72 11.99 30.19
CA LEU A 552 13.68 11.61 31.61
C LEU A 552 13.95 12.80 32.56
N THR A 553 14.56 13.87 32.07
CA THR A 553 14.84 15.06 32.87
C THR A 553 13.67 16.05 32.82
N ARG A 554 12.72 15.95 33.76
CA ARG A 554 11.78 17.04 34.05
C ARG A 554 12.57 18.20 34.65
N PHE A 555 12.79 19.26 33.89
CA PHE A 555 13.30 20.52 34.45
C PHE A 555 12.34 21.66 34.12
N GLU A 556 11.99 22.42 35.16
CA GLU A 556 11.45 23.77 35.03
C GLU A 556 12.55 24.67 34.46
N ILE A 557 12.74 24.62 33.14
CA ILE A 557 13.63 25.56 32.48
C ILE A 557 12.86 26.89 32.37
N SER A 558 13.15 27.80 33.30
CA SER A 558 12.53 29.14 33.34
C SER A 558 12.92 30.02 32.15
N ASP A 559 13.95 29.65 31.39
CA ASP A 559 14.44 30.37 30.21
C ASP A 559 14.05 29.67 28.87
N PRO A 560 13.17 30.28 28.06
CA PRO A 560 12.75 29.76 26.76
C PRO A 560 13.88 29.41 25.77
N GLY A 561 14.96 30.20 25.75
CA GLY A 561 16.08 29.99 24.83
C GLY A 561 16.88 28.74 25.20
N ALA A 562 17.15 28.54 26.49
CA ALA A 562 17.80 27.33 27.00
C ALA A 562 16.96 26.07 26.74
N CYS A 563 15.62 26.17 26.83
CA CYS A 563 14.71 25.06 26.52
C CYS A 563 14.78 24.67 25.04
N LEU A 564 14.64 25.66 24.13
CA LEU A 564 14.68 25.43 22.69
C LEU A 564 16.02 24.81 22.25
N LEU A 565 17.13 25.30 22.80
CA LEU A 565 18.47 24.77 22.50
C LEU A 565 18.67 23.32 22.96
N SER A 566 18.16 23.00 24.15
CA SER A 566 18.25 21.65 24.72
C SER A 566 17.42 20.65 23.91
N VAL A 567 16.22 21.05 23.48
CA VAL A 567 15.36 20.25 22.61
C VAL A 567 15.98 20.08 21.22
N PHE A 568 16.54 21.14 20.64
CA PHE A 568 17.23 21.08 19.33
C PHE A 568 18.39 20.06 19.33
N LEU A 569 19.23 20.07 20.36
CA LEU A 569 20.35 19.12 20.45
C LEU A 569 19.89 17.70 20.80
N GLY A 570 18.92 17.55 21.70
CA GLY A 570 18.36 16.26 22.07
C GLY A 570 17.68 15.55 20.90
N ILE A 571 16.88 16.29 20.13
CA ILE A 571 16.25 15.78 18.91
C ILE A 571 17.29 15.60 17.80
N GLY A 572 18.27 16.50 17.68
CA GLY A 572 19.33 16.42 16.68
C GLY A 572 20.15 15.12 16.77
N ALA A 573 20.49 14.68 17.98
CA ALA A 573 21.19 13.41 18.20
C ALA A 573 20.42 12.21 17.63
N TRP A 574 19.09 12.20 17.80
CA TRP A 574 18.22 11.19 17.22
C TRP A 574 18.03 11.36 15.71
N PHE A 575 17.95 12.60 15.23
CA PHE A 575 17.72 12.92 13.83
C PHE A 575 18.86 12.45 12.91
N ILE A 576 20.10 12.40 13.41
CA ILE A 576 21.26 11.86 12.67
C ILE A 576 21.16 10.35 12.41
N TRP A 577 20.60 9.58 13.34
CA TRP A 577 20.44 8.13 13.18
C TRP A 577 19.53 7.74 12.01
N VAL A 578 18.71 8.68 11.58
CA VAL A 578 17.62 8.47 10.65
C VAL A 578 17.78 9.24 9.35
N ALA A 579 18.82 10.07 9.23
CA ALA A 579 19.16 10.78 8.01
C ALA A 579 19.76 9.83 6.97
N VAL A 580 19.45 10.08 5.69
CA VAL A 580 19.97 9.31 4.56
C VAL A 580 21.01 10.12 3.78
N SER A 581 20.87 11.45 3.79
CA SER A 581 21.71 12.39 3.05
C SER A 581 21.64 13.80 3.67
N VAL A 582 20.92 14.77 3.09
CA VAL A 582 20.95 16.20 3.46
C VAL A 582 20.01 16.57 4.60
N GLU A 583 19.22 15.64 5.13
CA GLU A 583 18.14 15.96 6.06
C GLU A 583 18.67 16.63 7.33
N GLY A 584 19.88 16.28 7.78
CA GLY A 584 20.50 16.93 8.94
C GLY A 584 20.76 18.42 8.71
N LEU A 585 21.15 18.81 7.49
CA LEU A 585 21.32 20.22 7.11
C LEU A 585 19.98 20.94 7.02
N PHE A 586 18.96 20.25 6.52
CA PHE A 586 17.58 20.76 6.50
C PHE A 586 17.08 21.07 7.92
N TYR A 587 17.28 20.15 8.86
CA TYR A 587 16.89 20.33 10.26
C TYR A 587 17.50 21.58 10.89
N VAL A 588 18.78 21.84 10.63
CA VAL A 588 19.48 23.04 11.09
C VAL A 588 18.91 24.31 10.45
N ALA A 589 18.72 24.31 9.12
CA ALA A 589 18.16 25.45 8.40
C ALA A 589 16.75 25.79 8.90
N TYR A 590 15.91 24.79 9.12
CA TYR A 590 14.56 24.93 9.64
C TYR A 590 14.55 25.49 11.07
N ALA A 591 15.39 24.96 11.96
CA ALA A 591 15.49 25.44 13.34
C ALA A 591 15.98 26.90 13.41
N LEU A 592 16.92 27.30 12.53
CA LEU A 592 17.40 28.67 12.43
C LEU A 592 16.32 29.63 11.93
N VAL A 593 15.52 29.25 10.93
CA VAL A 593 14.37 30.04 10.48
C VAL A 593 13.37 30.27 11.62
N LEU A 594 13.02 29.22 12.37
CA LEU A 594 12.12 29.37 13.53
C LEU A 594 12.71 30.27 14.62
N TYR A 595 14.01 30.14 14.91
CA TYR A 595 14.69 30.98 15.90
C TYR A 595 14.71 32.46 15.48
N PHE A 596 15.14 32.75 14.25
CA PHE A 596 15.19 34.12 13.74
C PHE A 596 13.79 34.71 13.58
N TRP A 597 12.79 33.90 13.23
CA TRP A 597 11.40 34.35 13.21
C TRP A 597 10.95 34.86 14.58
N ILE A 598 11.22 34.08 15.64
CA ILE A 598 10.88 34.46 17.02
C ILE A 598 11.59 35.76 17.42
N GLU A 599 12.88 35.90 17.15
CA GLU A 599 13.63 37.10 17.53
C GLU A 599 13.19 38.33 16.73
N VAL A 600 13.01 38.21 15.41
CA VAL A 600 12.49 39.30 14.54
C VAL A 600 11.11 39.73 15.03
N GLU A 601 10.17 38.82 15.21
CA GLU A 601 8.83 39.16 15.68
C GLU A 601 8.85 39.80 17.09
N SER A 602 9.77 39.38 17.96
CA SER A 602 9.91 39.93 19.31
C SER A 602 10.44 41.37 19.35
N VAL A 603 11.39 41.70 18.49
CA VAL A 603 11.96 43.06 18.36
C VAL A 603 10.92 43.99 17.74
N TRP A 604 10.25 43.53 16.69
CA TRP A 604 9.22 44.30 15.99
C TRP A 604 8.10 44.74 16.93
N ARG A 605 7.60 43.82 17.77
CA ARG A 605 6.49 44.11 18.68
C ARG A 605 6.90 44.88 19.93
N ALA A 606 8.15 44.77 20.38
CA ALA A 606 8.64 45.53 21.52
C ALA A 606 8.71 47.04 21.24
N GLU A 607 8.96 47.45 19.99
CA GLU A 607 8.95 48.87 19.58
C GLU A 607 7.60 49.34 19.01
N ALA A 608 6.71 48.45 18.56
CA ALA A 608 5.41 48.80 17.99
C ALA A 608 4.34 49.23 19.03
N VAL A 609 4.66 49.27 20.33
CA VAL A 609 3.76 49.76 21.39
C VAL A 609 4.31 51.07 21.96
N PRO A 610 3.78 52.24 21.56
CA PRO A 610 4.01 53.49 22.27
C PRO A 610 3.22 53.48 23.59
N ASP A 611 3.86 53.96 24.65
CA ASP A 611 3.30 54.10 25.98
C ASP A 611 2.20 55.18 25.99
N THR A 612 0.94 54.81 25.73
CA THR A 612 -0.24 55.67 26.01
C THR A 612 -1.42 54.83 26.50
N LYS A 613 -1.89 55.15 27.71
CA LYS A 613 -3.13 54.67 28.32
C LYS A 613 -4.35 55.06 27.47
N SER A 614 -5.06 54.11 26.85
CA SER A 614 -6.55 54.03 26.73
C SER A 614 -7.05 53.00 25.68
N SER A 615 -8.02 52.19 26.10
CA SER A 615 -9.01 51.37 25.35
C SER A 615 -8.59 50.18 24.45
N PRO A 616 -9.46 49.14 24.34
CA PRO A 616 -9.14 47.82 23.79
C PRO A 616 -9.40 47.73 22.27
N GLU A 617 -8.92 46.64 21.67
CA GLU A 617 -9.07 46.24 20.25
C GLU A 617 -8.08 46.86 19.24
N GLY A 618 -6.79 46.65 19.50
CA GLY A 618 -5.75 46.74 18.47
C GLY A 618 -5.56 45.41 17.75
N THR A 619 -5.84 45.38 16.45
CA THR A 619 -5.75 44.22 15.55
C THR A 619 -4.32 43.65 15.50
N LYS A 620 -4.08 42.55 16.23
CA LYS A 620 -2.82 41.78 16.15
C LYS A 620 -2.79 40.97 14.85
N ARG A 621 -2.15 41.50 13.79
CA ARG A 621 -1.83 40.72 12.59
C ARG A 621 -0.69 39.74 12.90
N VAL A 622 -0.81 38.51 12.43
CA VAL A 622 0.18 37.43 12.58
C VAL A 622 0.38 36.82 11.19
N ALA A 623 1.61 36.81 10.69
CA ALA A 623 1.97 36.08 9.48
C ALA A 623 2.26 34.62 9.84
N TYR A 624 1.60 33.68 9.16
CA TYR A 624 1.77 32.24 9.34
C TYR A 624 2.78 31.69 8.33
N PHE A 625 3.77 30.93 8.83
CA PHE A 625 4.75 30.19 8.04
C PHE A 625 4.54 28.69 8.29
N GLY A 626 3.67 28.09 7.49
CA GLY A 626 3.43 26.65 7.54
C GLY A 626 4.51 25.88 6.78
N PRO A 627 5.03 24.77 7.32
CA PRO A 627 5.87 23.87 6.55
C PRO A 627 5.02 23.07 5.55
N GLY A 628 4.82 23.63 4.36
CA GLY A 628 4.26 22.90 3.22
C GLY A 628 5.32 21.94 2.64
N ASN A 629 5.03 20.64 2.66
CA ASN A 629 5.78 19.55 2.01
C ASN A 629 7.31 19.68 1.98
N PHE A 630 7.94 19.29 3.09
CA PHE A 630 9.40 19.17 3.17
C PHE A 630 9.94 17.89 2.49
N PRO A 631 11.24 17.85 2.13
CA PRO A 631 11.87 16.78 1.34
C PRO A 631 11.87 15.37 1.96
N SER A 632 11.25 15.14 3.13
CA SER A 632 11.22 13.83 3.79
C SER A 632 10.46 12.75 3.01
N LEU A 633 9.73 13.13 1.95
CA LEU A 633 9.18 12.17 0.98
C LEU A 633 10.28 11.35 0.27
N ALA A 634 11.54 11.80 0.33
CA ALA A 634 12.68 11.07 -0.20
C ALA A 634 13.21 9.93 0.64
N SER A 635 12.82 9.86 1.91
CA SER A 635 13.40 8.90 2.84
C SER A 635 12.64 7.56 2.88
N PHE A 636 11.79 7.29 1.89
CA PHE A 636 11.03 6.03 1.76
C PHE A 636 11.64 5.05 0.74
N TYR A 637 12.94 5.15 0.49
CA TYR A 637 13.68 3.98 -0.01
C TYR A 637 13.80 2.95 1.11
N LEU A 638 13.66 1.67 0.79
CA LEU A 638 13.74 0.55 1.73
C LEU A 638 15.16 0.37 2.34
N ASP A 639 16.17 1.07 1.81
CA ASP A 639 17.58 0.93 2.20
C ASP A 639 17.90 1.19 3.68
N PRO A 640 17.30 2.18 4.39
CA PRO A 640 17.49 2.34 5.83
C PRO A 640 16.83 1.22 6.66
N ILE A 641 15.86 0.51 6.10
CA ILE A 641 15.14 -0.62 6.72
C ILE A 641 15.97 -1.91 6.58
N TYR A 642 16.63 -2.11 5.43
CA TYR A 642 17.58 -3.21 5.21
C TYR A 642 18.84 -3.15 6.08
N ARG A 643 19.05 -2.04 6.80
CA ARG A 643 20.12 -1.92 7.79
C ARG A 643 19.86 -2.68 9.09
N LEU A 644 18.62 -3.10 9.34
CA LEU A 644 18.21 -3.74 10.59
C LEU A 644 17.39 -5.02 10.39
N VAL A 645 16.73 -5.24 9.24
CA VAL A 645 15.99 -6.50 8.95
C VAL A 645 16.13 -6.92 7.49
N SER A 646 16.32 -8.21 7.25
CA SER A 646 16.55 -8.78 5.92
C SER A 646 15.28 -9.19 5.14
N LYS A 647 14.06 -9.06 5.68
CA LYS A 647 12.79 -9.47 5.02
C LYS A 647 11.64 -8.49 5.33
N TYR A 648 10.89 -8.09 4.29
CA TYR A 648 9.77 -7.11 4.34
C TYR A 648 8.46 -7.77 4.80
N ASN A 649 7.71 -7.14 5.73
CA ASN A 649 6.36 -7.59 6.15
C ASN A 649 5.39 -6.40 6.35
N PRO A 650 4.37 -6.23 5.48
CA PRO A 650 3.44 -5.10 5.51
C PRO A 650 2.40 -5.15 6.65
N TYR A 651 2.17 -6.31 7.27
CA TYR A 651 1.16 -6.49 8.33
C TYR A 651 1.66 -6.03 9.70
N LEU A 652 2.97 -6.15 9.96
CA LEU A 652 3.60 -5.64 11.18
C LEU A 652 3.46 -4.11 11.29
N VAL A 653 3.53 -3.41 10.15
CA VAL A 653 3.42 -1.95 10.04
C VAL A 653 2.03 -1.46 10.44
N LEU A 654 0.97 -2.19 10.06
CA LEU A 654 -0.41 -1.81 10.36
C LEU A 654 -0.80 -2.10 11.82
N VAL A 655 -0.34 -3.22 12.40
CA VAL A 655 -0.59 -3.59 13.81
C VAL A 655 0.14 -2.66 14.80
N LEU A 656 1.33 -2.16 14.43
CA LEU A 656 2.09 -1.22 15.25
C LEU A 656 1.53 0.22 15.20
N LEU A 657 0.75 0.53 14.17
CA LEU A 657 0.03 1.79 14.01
C LEU A 657 -1.19 1.88 14.96
N VAL A 658 -1.75 0.73 15.36
CA VAL A 658 -2.96 0.60 16.19
C VAL A 658 -2.64 0.38 17.68
N ASN A 659 -1.53 -0.28 18.02
CA ASN A 659 -1.16 -0.58 19.42
C ASN A 659 -0.50 0.58 20.20
N LEU A 660 -0.28 1.76 19.60
CA LEU A 660 0.42 2.89 20.22
C LEU A 660 -0.44 3.75 21.17
N LEU A 661 -1.44 3.17 21.83
CA LEU A 661 -2.31 3.89 22.78
C LEU A 661 -2.40 3.24 24.17
N VAL A 662 -1.68 2.15 24.45
CA VAL A 662 -1.68 1.50 25.78
C VAL A 662 -0.25 1.28 26.28
N ASP A 663 -0.02 1.66 27.53
CA ASP A 663 1.26 1.76 28.22
C ASP A 663 2.11 0.47 28.30
N LEU A 664 3.42 0.71 28.50
CA LEU A 664 4.51 -0.15 28.99
C LEU A 664 5.36 -0.98 27.98
N PRO A 665 6.66 -1.17 28.33
CA PRO A 665 7.74 -1.54 27.43
C PRO A 665 7.96 -3.05 27.43
N LEU A 666 7.87 -3.67 26.26
CA LEU A 666 8.45 -4.97 25.89
C LEU A 666 8.27 -5.14 24.37
N PHE A 667 9.27 -5.73 23.67
CA PHE A 667 9.31 -6.16 22.24
C PHE A 667 10.01 -5.21 21.20
N PRO A 668 10.47 -5.72 20.02
CA PRO A 668 11.88 -5.92 19.63
C PRO A 668 12.37 -4.99 18.48
N GLU A 669 13.61 -5.18 18.02
CA GLU A 669 14.43 -4.34 17.08
C GLU A 669 13.80 -3.92 15.71
N ASP A 670 12.59 -4.38 15.37
CA ASP A 670 12.04 -4.38 14.00
C ASP A 670 10.84 -3.42 13.79
N SER A 671 10.69 -2.34 14.57
CA SER A 671 9.48 -1.53 14.53
C SER A 671 9.47 -0.37 13.48
N PRO A 672 8.42 -0.24 12.65
CA PRO A 672 8.15 0.92 11.77
C PRO A 672 7.82 2.21 12.54
N LEU A 673 7.64 2.12 13.86
CA LEU A 673 7.42 3.22 14.79
C LEU A 673 8.52 4.29 14.76
N ARG A 674 9.74 3.91 14.35
CA ARG A 674 10.87 4.82 14.21
C ARG A 674 10.73 5.83 13.06
N GLN A 675 9.89 5.54 12.05
CA GLN A 675 9.63 6.43 10.91
C GLN A 675 8.69 7.57 11.27
N VAL A 676 7.71 7.29 12.13
CA VAL A 676 6.76 8.29 12.66
C VAL A 676 7.50 9.33 13.53
N PHE A 677 8.55 8.91 14.25
CA PHE A 677 9.44 9.81 15.02
C PHE A 677 10.22 10.85 14.20
N LYS A 678 10.57 10.57 12.93
CA LYS A 678 11.28 11.53 12.06
C LYS A 678 10.40 12.71 11.65
N MET A 679 9.10 12.46 11.45
CA MET A 679 8.09 13.50 11.23
C MET A 679 7.89 14.35 12.48
N PHE A 680 7.86 13.74 13.68
CA PHE A 680 7.53 14.46 14.91
C PHE A 680 8.53 15.54 15.31
N ALA A 681 9.81 15.38 15.01
CA ALA A 681 10.86 16.30 15.43
C ALA A 681 10.63 17.78 14.98
N PRO A 682 10.38 18.07 13.68
CA PRO A 682 9.99 19.41 13.21
C PRO A 682 8.64 19.90 13.77
N TYR A 683 7.64 19.02 13.96
CA TYR A 683 6.32 19.41 14.47
C TYR A 683 6.30 19.67 15.98
N ILE A 684 7.12 18.97 16.77
CA ILE A 684 7.31 19.26 18.20
C ILE A 684 8.03 20.60 18.36
N LEU A 685 9.07 20.87 17.57
CA LEU A 685 9.73 22.18 17.53
C LEU A 685 8.77 23.29 17.08
N LEU A 686 7.93 23.02 16.07
CA LEU A 686 6.91 23.96 15.61
C LEU A 686 5.82 24.20 16.67
N ALA A 687 5.34 23.16 17.35
CA ALA A 687 4.36 23.27 18.43
C ALA A 687 4.93 24.03 19.64
N LEU A 688 6.20 23.80 19.99
CA LEU A 688 6.89 24.56 21.03
C LEU A 688 7.13 26.02 20.61
N ALA A 689 7.51 26.26 19.35
CA ALA A 689 7.66 27.60 18.80
C ALA A 689 6.32 28.36 18.81
N PHE A 690 5.21 27.71 18.42
CA PHE A 690 3.87 28.28 18.49
C PHE A 690 3.44 28.57 19.92
N SER A 691 3.74 27.69 20.87
CA SER A 691 3.38 27.91 22.26
C SER A 691 4.24 28.99 22.95
N LEU A 692 5.49 29.15 22.51
CA LEU A 692 6.35 30.29 22.86
C LEU A 692 5.86 31.60 22.23
N LEU A 693 5.39 31.56 20.99
CA LEU A 693 4.74 32.69 20.33
C LEU A 693 3.46 33.09 21.08
N HIS A 694 2.64 32.12 21.47
CA HIS A 694 1.40 32.30 22.24
C HIS A 694 1.67 32.98 23.60
N THR A 695 2.65 32.47 24.36
CA THR A 695 3.03 33.04 25.67
C THR A 695 3.73 34.40 25.58
N ARG A 696 4.36 34.74 24.44
CA ARG A 696 5.01 36.04 24.21
C ARG A 696 4.07 37.09 23.59
N LEU A 697 3.06 36.68 22.82
CA LEU A 697 2.25 37.58 21.97
C LEU A 697 0.77 37.70 22.35
N ASP A 698 0.28 36.87 23.28
CA ASP A 698 -1.06 36.97 23.88
C ASP A 698 -2.17 36.90 22.79
N ILE A 699 -2.10 35.85 21.96
CA ILE A 699 -3.04 35.51 20.88
C ILE A 699 -3.95 34.37 21.37
N PRO A 700 -5.27 34.35 21.09
CA PRO A 700 -6.13 33.24 21.54
C PRO A 700 -5.66 31.88 20.98
N PRO A 701 -5.68 30.80 21.81
CA PRO A 701 -5.21 29.48 21.41
C PRO A 701 -6.04 28.87 20.25
N PHE A 702 -5.49 27.86 19.58
CA PHE A 702 -6.10 27.06 18.50
C PHE A 702 -6.35 27.69 17.10
N ARG A 703 -6.40 29.01 16.89
CA ARG A 703 -6.80 29.56 15.56
C ARG A 703 -5.88 29.18 14.39
N LEU A 704 -4.56 29.29 14.56
CA LEU A 704 -3.59 28.91 13.51
C LEU A 704 -3.50 27.39 13.32
N PHE A 705 -3.73 26.64 14.40
CA PHE A 705 -3.77 25.19 14.37
C PHE A 705 -4.96 24.67 13.56
N ILE A 706 -6.15 25.27 13.72
CA ILE A 706 -7.35 24.90 12.96
C ILE A 706 -7.18 25.15 11.45
N ILE A 707 -6.45 26.19 11.04
CA ILE A 707 -6.10 26.42 9.62
C ILE A 707 -5.19 25.30 9.09
N ALA A 708 -4.15 24.96 9.84
CA ALA A 708 -3.22 23.90 9.46
C ALA A 708 -3.94 22.54 9.36
N LEU A 709 -4.88 22.29 10.28
CA LEU A 709 -5.73 21.10 10.29
C LEU A 709 -6.61 21.03 9.05
N ALA A 710 -7.31 22.11 8.71
CA ALA A 710 -8.15 22.18 7.52
C ALA A 710 -7.36 21.96 6.21
N LEU A 711 -6.15 22.51 6.10
CA LEU A 711 -5.28 22.29 4.94
C LEU A 711 -4.77 20.85 4.86
N ALA A 712 -4.44 20.24 6.01
CA ALA A 712 -4.01 18.85 6.07
C ALA A 712 -5.17 17.89 5.73
N ASP A 713 -6.42 18.22 6.08
CA ASP A 713 -7.61 17.47 5.70
C ASP A 713 -7.91 17.57 4.19
N VAL A 714 -7.64 18.71 3.53
CA VAL A 714 -7.72 18.82 2.05
C VAL A 714 -6.72 17.88 1.37
N MET A 715 -5.49 17.83 1.89
CA MET A 715 -4.47 16.91 1.40
C MET A 715 -4.90 15.44 1.62
N ASN A 716 -5.47 15.15 2.79
CA ASN A 716 -5.91 13.81 3.13
C ASN A 716 -7.06 13.32 2.23
N LEU A 717 -8.03 14.19 1.95
CA LEU A 717 -9.09 13.93 0.98
C LEU A 717 -8.53 13.71 -0.43
N THR A 718 -7.50 14.46 -0.82
CA THR A 718 -6.84 14.29 -2.12
C THR A 718 -6.17 12.92 -2.25
N PHE A 719 -5.51 12.43 -1.18
CA PHE A 719 -4.94 11.09 -1.17
C PHE A 719 -6.01 10.00 -1.15
N PHE A 720 -7.10 10.21 -0.40
CA PHE A 720 -8.25 9.30 -0.41
C PHE A 720 -8.82 9.11 -1.82
N LEU A 721 -9.02 10.21 -2.56
CA LEU A 721 -9.52 10.16 -3.95
C LEU A 721 -8.52 9.56 -4.94
N LYS A 722 -7.24 9.45 -4.57
CA LYS A 722 -6.18 8.78 -5.35
C LYS A 722 -5.97 7.31 -4.96
N VAL A 723 -6.68 6.79 -3.95
CA VAL A 723 -6.62 5.37 -3.61
C VAL A 723 -7.11 4.57 -4.81
N THR A 724 -6.23 3.70 -5.33
CA THR A 724 -6.53 2.83 -6.46
C THR A 724 -6.67 1.39 -5.99
N HIS A 725 -7.59 0.66 -6.60
CA HIS A 725 -7.78 -0.79 -6.44
C HIS A 725 -7.37 -1.55 -7.72
N THR A 726 -6.82 -0.84 -8.70
CA THR A 726 -6.34 -1.40 -9.96
C THR A 726 -4.86 -1.05 -10.16
N GLY A 727 -4.14 -1.93 -10.85
CA GLY A 727 -2.69 -1.84 -11.04
C GLY A 727 -1.92 -2.88 -10.21
N SER A 728 -0.60 -2.71 -10.10
CA SER A 728 0.23 -3.58 -9.27
C SER A 728 -0.09 -3.39 -7.78
N TRP A 729 0.17 -4.42 -6.95
CA TRP A 729 0.12 -4.28 -5.49
C TRP A 729 0.97 -3.12 -5.00
N TYR A 730 2.14 -2.87 -5.62
CA TYR A 730 2.94 -1.69 -5.29
C TYR A 730 2.13 -0.39 -5.45
N ASN A 731 1.43 -0.20 -6.58
CA ASN A 731 0.61 1.00 -6.81
C ASN A 731 -0.58 1.08 -5.85
N ILE A 732 -1.27 -0.05 -5.62
CA ILE A 732 -2.41 -0.15 -4.70
C ILE A 732 -1.95 0.18 -3.29
N SER A 733 -0.96 -0.56 -2.77
CA SER A 733 -0.37 -0.37 -1.44
C SER A 733 0.20 1.03 -1.27
N GLN A 734 0.89 1.60 -2.27
CA GLN A 734 1.41 2.97 -2.20
C GLN A 734 0.27 3.99 -2.08
N SER A 735 -0.82 3.81 -2.82
CA SER A 735 -1.98 4.71 -2.74
C SER A 735 -2.68 4.65 -1.37
N PHE A 736 -2.87 3.45 -0.81
CA PHE A 736 -3.38 3.25 0.56
C PHE A 736 -2.43 3.83 1.61
N TYR A 737 -1.13 3.57 1.45
CA TYR A 737 -0.10 4.05 2.36
C TYR A 737 -0.06 5.58 2.42
N ASN A 738 -0.13 6.26 1.26
CA ASN A 738 -0.15 7.72 1.19
C ASN A 738 -1.36 8.29 1.96
N PHE A 739 -2.55 7.70 1.78
CA PHE A 739 -3.76 8.11 2.49
C PHE A 739 -3.68 7.86 4.01
N CYS A 740 -3.29 6.65 4.43
CA CYS A 740 -3.17 6.32 5.85
C CYS A 740 -2.11 7.17 6.56
N THR A 741 -0.98 7.41 5.92
CA THR A 741 0.11 8.23 6.46
C THR A 741 -0.34 9.68 6.63
N SER A 742 -0.99 10.25 5.62
CA SER A 742 -1.58 11.59 5.70
C SER A 742 -2.64 11.69 6.80
N SER A 743 -3.50 10.67 6.96
CA SER A 743 -4.53 10.64 7.99
C SER A 743 -3.95 10.59 9.40
N LEU A 744 -2.93 9.76 9.60
CA LEU A 744 -2.27 9.62 10.89
C LEU A 744 -1.52 10.90 11.27
N LEU A 745 -0.89 11.55 10.30
CA LEU A 745 -0.25 12.86 10.45
C LEU A 745 -1.19 13.93 11.01
N VAL A 746 -2.40 14.03 10.44
CA VAL A 746 -3.45 14.96 10.87
C VAL A 746 -3.85 14.69 12.33
N LEU A 747 -4.11 13.43 12.67
CA LEU A 747 -4.49 13.02 14.03
C LEU A 747 -3.39 13.35 15.04
N LEU A 748 -2.14 13.04 14.69
CA LEU A 748 -1.00 13.25 15.58
C LEU A 748 -0.63 14.72 15.76
N ALA A 749 -0.72 15.54 14.70
CA ALA A 749 -0.56 16.99 14.82
C ALA A 749 -1.60 17.57 15.79
N THR A 750 -2.82 17.05 15.76
CA THR A 750 -3.90 17.41 16.69
C THR A 750 -3.55 17.06 18.13
N VAL A 751 -3.12 15.82 18.38
CA VAL A 751 -2.74 15.36 19.72
C VAL A 751 -1.52 16.12 20.26
N ALA A 752 -0.50 16.35 19.43
CA ALA A 752 0.71 17.09 19.83
C ALA A 752 0.40 18.54 20.22
N CYS A 753 -0.50 19.21 19.50
CA CYS A 753 -0.95 20.56 19.85
C CYS A 753 -1.73 20.58 21.18
N ILE A 754 -2.64 19.62 21.40
CA ILE A 754 -3.36 19.48 22.67
C ILE A 754 -2.37 19.28 23.84
N ILE A 755 -1.38 18.41 23.68
CA ILE A 755 -0.35 18.16 24.71
C ILE A 755 0.52 19.40 24.96
N GLY A 756 0.89 20.13 23.90
CA GLY A 756 1.69 21.36 24.00
C GLY A 756 0.99 22.45 24.81
N GLU A 757 -0.33 22.56 24.70
CA GLU A 757 -1.12 23.49 25.52
C GLU A 757 -1.29 23.02 26.98
N LEU A 758 -1.44 21.71 27.20
CA LEU A 758 -1.58 21.15 28.55
C LEU A 758 -0.29 21.23 29.40
N LYS A 759 0.89 21.30 28.75
CA LYS A 759 2.20 21.23 29.44
C LYS A 759 2.89 22.56 29.73
N LEU A 760 2.38 23.70 29.26
CA LEU A 760 3.01 25.00 29.52
C LEU A 760 2.30 25.77 30.65
N PRO A 761 3.04 26.32 31.63
CA PRO A 761 2.45 27.01 32.76
C PRO A 761 1.76 28.29 32.29
N ARG A 762 0.46 28.42 32.57
CA ARG A 762 -0.27 29.68 32.43
C ARG A 762 0.33 30.68 33.40
N ARG A 763 0.82 31.83 32.92
CA ARG A 763 1.21 32.93 33.81
C ARG A 763 -0.01 33.37 34.61
N SER A 764 0.08 33.30 35.93
CA SER A 764 -0.84 34.00 36.82
C SER A 764 -0.76 35.50 36.52
N PRO A 765 -1.90 36.22 36.44
CA PRO A 765 -1.86 37.67 36.31
C PRO A 765 -1.12 38.28 37.51
N PRO A 766 -0.36 39.38 37.32
CA PRO A 766 0.42 39.98 38.40
C PRO A 766 -0.50 40.40 39.55
N SER A 767 -0.15 40.01 40.77
CA SER A 767 -0.86 40.41 41.99
C SER A 767 -0.76 41.92 42.18
N ARG A 768 -1.92 42.58 42.38
CA ARG A 768 -2.00 43.97 42.84
C ARG A 768 -1.40 44.08 44.24
N SER A 769 -0.10 44.28 44.37
CA SER A 769 0.50 44.69 45.65
C SER A 769 1.71 45.61 45.57
N ASP A 770 2.24 45.91 44.37
CA ASP A 770 3.42 46.79 44.24
C ASP A 770 3.11 48.09 43.48
N ALA A 771 2.02 48.77 43.87
CA ALA A 771 1.84 50.20 43.57
C ALA A 771 2.08 50.99 44.85
N GLY A 772 3.35 51.35 45.05
CA GLY A 772 3.80 52.18 46.16
C GLY A 772 3.09 53.52 46.20
N SER A 773 2.85 53.94 47.45
CA SER A 773 2.47 55.26 47.91
C SER A 773 2.96 56.42 47.03
N ASN A 774 2.01 57.20 46.51
CA ASN A 774 2.15 58.64 46.46
C ASN A 774 0.79 59.25 46.80
N SER A 775 0.79 59.92 47.94
CA SER A 775 -0.23 60.83 48.43
C SER A 775 -0.38 62.03 47.50
N ASP A 776 -1.62 62.40 47.19
CA ASP A 776 -2.06 63.80 47.30
C ASP A 776 -3.60 63.87 47.40
N PRO A 777 -4.15 64.94 48.00
CA PRO A 777 -5.47 64.96 48.65
C PRO A 777 -6.55 65.67 47.81
N GLU A 778 -7.76 65.77 48.38
CA GLU A 778 -8.93 66.56 47.94
C GLU A 778 -9.83 65.93 46.84
N TYR A 779 -11.00 65.41 47.22
CA TYR A 779 -12.20 66.23 47.43
C TYR A 779 -13.29 65.41 48.12
N ASP A 780 -13.77 65.95 49.23
CA ASP A 780 -14.90 65.45 50.01
C ASP A 780 -16.21 66.01 49.44
N SER A 781 -17.32 65.31 49.68
CA SER A 781 -18.72 65.74 49.50
C SER A 781 -19.24 65.87 48.03
N LEU A 782 -20.41 65.40 47.62
CA LEU A 782 -21.73 65.36 48.26
C LEU A 782 -22.62 64.24 47.68
N GLU A 783 -23.54 63.80 48.54
CA GLU A 783 -24.68 62.90 48.33
C GLU A 783 -25.67 63.36 47.23
N GLY A 784 -26.41 62.38 46.69
CA GLY A 784 -27.57 62.57 45.81
C GLY A 784 -27.98 61.30 45.10
#